data_AF-A0A6I1HD86-F1
#
_entry.id   AF-A0A6I1HD86-F1
#
_cell.length_a   1.000
_cell.length_b   1.000
_cell.length_c   1.000
_cell.angle_alpha   90.00
_cell.angle_beta   90.00
_cell.angle_gamma   90.00
#
_symmetry.space_group_name_H-M   'P 1'
#
loop_
_entity.id
_entity.type
_entity.pdbx_description
1 polymer ?
#
loop_
_entity_poly.entity_id
_entity_poly.type
_entity_poly.pdbx_seq_one_letter_code
_entity_poly.pdbx_strand_id
1 'polypeptide(L)'
;MTSDLDRMSSDPPVPPVLRLTLTRDPIAGAGDCPAAPGWLSETHVLSGARGIGSCRVNLDIGPADVVQLLLCDGNSLLAGSLDLPRYLGSPAPARDGAPASIEVGLSLRPQAARQPPGASRDGLGAWMLRAVRVYRCGAAAMTALAAAGAFQDRQLEQRLGLYRCGIEAGSMTAVASLPAGPEPVLLLLHGTASSTPRSFGGLWRNGQAPRLAAQYGNRIYGYEHRSLSESPIQNALALVRQLPHGAVLHLLAHSRGGLVGELLARAQRIDSRGAVDLAGDGLERLSENTVGGEAFNGHDIDHFTAQARLGGRSGHDEDAARLRELGVELKQRAIRIARFVRVACPARGTTLMTGRLDRWASVMFNLLPQGDVPDGGVAFLLAVVQQRCDARILPGLEAMMPDSPLVALLNAPDVRVASPLHVLAGACSGEGLLGWLGDCLDDQLYGGQNDLVVNCASMAGGATRSTPVRQLLLRGPQAHHLNYFERAPSSLAAVQALTGDETAYQPLPGIEHGPLARGGEVPKRRAHAPIVLLLPDIMGSHLQVGSNRIWFDPVNLVEGRIERLAVGQPHIVSAGWIESCYEPFARFLAQSQEVRPFTYDWRLSLQHSASAFLPVLDEAMRDAEQRGQPLRIVAHGMGGLVARLALKDRWQRFGALPGSRLLQVGSANRGTQAMVQVLLGRDRLVQMLACWIGWKHTRRQFLGFVRAFPGVLDMLPQPQAGAGIDYFDAGAWAQLAAGDAQADLPGGWQAPEA
;
A
#
# COMPACT_ATOMS: atom_id res chain seq x y z
N MET A 1 64.54 11.97 -11.51
CA MET A 1 63.89 10.91 -12.29
C MET A 1 62.60 10.56 -11.59
N THR A 2 61.53 11.22 -12.00
CA THR A 2 60.16 11.07 -11.51
C THR A 2 59.34 10.58 -12.69
N SER A 3 58.81 9.37 -12.64
CA SER A 3 57.62 9.00 -13.42
C SER A 3 56.92 7.80 -12.79
N ASP A 4 55.60 7.80 -12.94
CA ASP A 4 54.71 6.63 -12.96
C ASP A 4 54.13 6.12 -11.64
N LEU A 5 53.31 6.95 -10.99
CA LEU A 5 52.17 6.50 -10.17
C LEU A 5 51.03 7.52 -10.26
N ASP A 6 50.45 7.71 -11.45
CA ASP A 6 49.15 8.37 -11.62
C ASP A 6 48.48 7.92 -12.92
N ARG A 7 47.91 6.71 -12.89
CA ARG A 7 46.84 6.29 -13.81
C ARG A 7 45.73 5.68 -12.98
N MET A 8 44.96 6.55 -12.34
CA MET A 8 43.62 6.21 -11.86
C MET A 8 42.71 5.97 -13.07
N SER A 9 41.98 4.86 -13.01
CA SER A 9 40.94 4.41 -13.92
C SER A 9 39.97 5.54 -14.30
N SER A 10 40.07 6.04 -15.53
CA SER A 10 39.12 7.00 -16.11
C SER A 10 38.10 6.25 -16.95
N ASP A 11 37.04 5.74 -16.32
CA ASP A 11 35.81 5.50 -17.07
C ASP A 11 35.29 6.86 -17.60
N PRO A 12 34.79 6.93 -18.85
CA PRO A 12 34.25 8.17 -19.39
C PRO A 12 33.07 8.65 -18.52
N PRO A 13 32.94 9.97 -18.26
CA PRO A 13 31.85 10.49 -17.46
C PRO A 13 30.52 10.14 -18.13
N VAL A 14 29.67 9.40 -17.40
CA VAL A 14 28.32 9.05 -17.86
C VAL A 14 27.57 10.34 -18.18
N PRO A 15 26.96 10.47 -19.38
CA PRO A 15 26.32 11.72 -19.78
C PRO A 15 25.19 12.11 -18.81
N PRO A 16 25.00 13.41 -18.55
CA PRO A 16 23.94 13.87 -17.65
C PRO A 16 22.56 13.50 -18.21
N VAL A 17 21.65 13.12 -17.32
CA VAL A 17 20.26 12.77 -17.66
C VAL A 17 19.36 14.00 -17.58
N LEU A 18 19.67 14.92 -16.67
CA LEU A 18 18.87 16.11 -16.39
C LEU A 18 19.77 17.30 -16.04
N ARG A 19 19.42 18.49 -16.54
CA ARG A 19 20.06 19.75 -16.17
C ARG A 19 19.11 20.60 -15.34
N LEU A 20 19.53 20.98 -14.14
CA LEU A 20 18.81 21.95 -13.30
C LEU A 20 19.41 23.34 -13.50
N THR A 21 18.60 24.31 -13.88
CA THR A 21 19.02 25.71 -13.95
C THR A 21 18.41 26.48 -12.79
N LEU A 22 19.24 27.06 -11.93
CA LEU A 22 18.80 27.76 -10.73
C LEU A 22 19.51 29.10 -10.54
N THR A 23 18.89 29.99 -9.77
CA THR A 23 19.51 31.24 -9.32
C THR A 23 19.98 31.04 -7.88
N ARG A 24 21.28 31.15 -7.62
CA ARG A 24 21.86 30.99 -6.27
C ARG A 24 22.25 32.32 -5.63
N ASP A 25 22.23 32.33 -4.30
CA ASP A 25 22.92 33.33 -3.48
C ASP A 25 24.42 32.97 -3.39
N PRO A 26 25.35 33.81 -3.86
CA PRO A 26 26.78 33.51 -3.84
C PRO A 26 27.45 33.79 -2.48
N ILE A 27 26.77 34.49 -1.55
CA ILE A 27 27.32 34.87 -0.23
C ILE A 27 26.90 33.86 0.84
N ALA A 28 25.78 33.16 0.64
CA ALA A 28 25.34 32.10 1.52
C ALA A 28 26.30 30.90 1.45
N GLY A 29 27.07 30.69 2.52
CA GLY A 29 27.99 29.57 2.65
C GLY A 29 27.27 28.23 2.50
N ALA A 30 27.70 27.45 1.51
CA ALA A 30 27.35 26.06 1.33
C ALA A 30 28.37 25.24 2.10
N GLY A 31 27.99 24.62 3.22
CA GLY A 31 28.87 23.68 3.92
C GLY A 31 29.10 22.45 3.05
N ASP A 32 30.10 22.53 2.16
CA ASP A 32 30.56 21.42 1.33
C ASP A 32 31.46 20.53 2.20
N CYS A 33 30.88 19.48 2.74
CA CYS A 33 31.55 18.50 3.59
C CYS A 33 31.23 17.08 3.09
N PRO A 34 31.99 16.05 3.52
CA PRO A 34 31.56 14.67 3.37
C PRO A 34 30.19 14.50 4.05
N ALA A 35 29.13 14.32 3.27
CA ALA A 35 27.78 14.23 3.81
C ALA A 35 27.49 12.85 4.43
N ALA A 36 28.10 11.81 3.85
CA ALA A 36 28.04 10.44 4.34
C ALA A 36 29.25 9.64 3.80
N PRO A 37 29.60 8.49 4.39
CA PRO A 37 30.67 7.65 3.87
C PRO A 37 30.51 7.32 2.37
N GLY A 38 31.48 7.71 1.55
CA GLY A 38 31.46 7.49 0.09
C GLY A 38 30.64 8.52 -0.73
N TRP A 39 30.09 9.55 -0.08
CA TRP A 39 29.24 10.57 -0.73
C TRP A 39 29.81 11.98 -0.55
N LEU A 40 29.94 12.70 -1.68
CA LEU A 40 30.27 14.12 -1.71
C LEU A 40 28.98 14.92 -1.90
N SER A 41 28.84 16.05 -1.20
CA SER A 41 27.69 16.94 -1.37
C SER A 41 28.10 18.34 -1.77
N GLU A 42 27.35 18.90 -2.72
CA GLU A 42 27.44 20.29 -3.15
C GLU A 42 26.11 20.99 -2.84
N THR A 43 26.11 22.07 -2.06
CA THR A 43 24.87 22.77 -1.68
C THR A 43 24.72 24.10 -2.41
N HIS A 44 23.52 24.40 -2.91
CA HIS A 44 23.19 25.66 -3.56
C HIS A 44 21.96 26.29 -2.91
N VAL A 45 22.15 27.40 -2.18
CA VAL A 45 21.07 28.19 -1.59
C VAL A 45 20.40 29.00 -2.69
N LEU A 46 19.07 28.89 -2.81
CA LEU A 46 18.30 29.54 -3.86
C LEU A 46 18.04 31.02 -3.54
N SER A 47 18.01 31.87 -4.57
CA SER A 47 17.69 33.29 -4.46
C SER A 47 16.55 33.68 -5.42
N GLY A 48 15.59 34.45 -4.89
CA GLY A 48 14.45 34.99 -5.66
C GLY A 48 14.76 36.32 -6.36
N ALA A 49 15.87 36.98 -6.01
CA ALA A 49 16.23 38.27 -6.56
C ALA A 49 16.94 38.11 -7.91
N ARG A 50 16.37 38.69 -8.97
CA ARG A 50 17.08 38.94 -10.24
C ARG A 50 17.77 40.31 -10.13
N GLY A 51 18.93 40.36 -9.48
CA GLY A 51 19.64 41.62 -9.20
C GLY A 51 21.15 41.44 -9.02
N ILE A 52 21.86 42.57 -8.86
CA ILE A 52 23.32 42.63 -8.70
C ILE A 52 23.74 41.74 -7.52
N GLY A 53 24.49 40.67 -7.80
CA GLY A 53 24.88 39.65 -6.82
C GLY A 53 24.15 38.30 -6.92
N SER A 54 23.20 38.11 -7.84
CA SER A 54 22.60 36.80 -8.12
C SER A 54 23.35 36.06 -9.25
N CYS A 55 23.65 34.77 -9.07
CA CYS A 55 24.39 33.97 -10.06
C CYS A 55 23.50 32.84 -10.58
N ARG A 56 23.25 32.80 -11.90
CA ARG A 56 22.55 31.69 -12.56
C ARG A 56 23.54 30.55 -12.79
N VAL A 57 23.21 29.36 -12.29
CA VAL A 57 24.06 28.17 -12.35
C VAL A 57 23.30 27.02 -13.00
N ASN A 58 24.03 26.21 -13.77
CA ASN A 58 23.53 24.96 -14.34
C ASN A 58 24.16 23.79 -13.58
N LEU A 59 23.32 22.90 -13.07
CA LEU A 59 23.73 21.67 -12.41
C LEU A 59 23.39 20.48 -13.30
N ASP A 60 24.41 19.79 -13.76
CA ASP A 60 24.26 18.55 -14.52
C ASP A 60 24.12 17.37 -13.54
N ILE A 61 22.97 16.72 -13.59
CA ILE A 61 22.57 15.61 -12.72
C ILE A 61 22.68 14.30 -13.50
N GLY A 62 23.59 13.44 -13.06
CA GLY A 62 23.80 12.10 -13.60
C GLY A 62 22.72 11.10 -13.19
N PRO A 63 22.75 9.88 -13.75
CA PRO A 63 21.80 8.82 -13.41
C PRO A 63 21.98 8.28 -11.97
N ALA A 64 23.17 8.44 -11.39
CA ALA A 64 23.51 7.98 -10.05
C ALA A 64 23.54 9.11 -8.99
N ASP A 65 23.26 10.35 -9.40
CA ASP A 65 23.23 11.49 -8.47
C ASP A 65 21.90 11.52 -7.72
N VAL A 66 21.95 11.87 -6.44
CA VAL A 66 20.77 12.06 -5.58
C VAL A 66 20.66 13.53 -5.23
N VAL A 67 19.49 14.11 -5.41
CA VAL A 67 19.24 15.53 -5.13
C VAL A 67 18.34 15.67 -3.92
N GLN A 68 18.78 16.44 -2.93
CA GLN A 68 17.99 16.91 -1.81
C GLN A 68 17.42 18.29 -2.09
N LEU A 69 16.10 18.38 -2.05
CA LEU A 69 15.36 19.63 -2.08
C LEU A 69 15.06 20.05 -0.63
N LEU A 70 15.78 21.05 -0.14
CA LEU A 70 15.63 21.57 1.23
C LEU A 70 14.62 22.71 1.25
N LEU A 71 13.61 22.60 2.11
CA LEU A 71 12.55 23.58 2.25
C LEU A 71 12.81 24.59 3.36
N CYS A 72 12.13 25.73 3.30
CA CYS A 72 12.23 26.80 4.28
C CYS A 72 11.72 26.40 5.67
N ASP A 73 10.83 25.40 5.76
CA ASP A 73 10.33 24.85 7.02
C ASP A 73 11.28 23.79 7.64
N GLY A 74 12.42 23.52 6.99
CA GLY A 74 13.42 22.54 7.41
C GLY A 74 13.23 21.14 6.85
N ASN A 75 12.08 20.84 6.22
CA ASN A 75 11.85 19.53 5.63
C ASN A 75 12.67 19.33 4.34
N SER A 76 12.99 18.07 4.03
CA SER A 76 13.83 17.68 2.91
C SER A 76 13.17 16.61 2.04
N LEU A 77 13.28 16.72 0.72
CA LEU A 77 12.90 15.66 -0.23
C LEU A 77 14.14 15.11 -0.92
N LEU A 78 14.28 13.79 -0.97
CA LEU A 78 15.33 13.12 -1.73
C LEU A 78 14.75 12.57 -3.03
N ALA A 79 15.40 12.84 -4.15
CA ALA A 79 14.99 12.34 -5.46
C ALA A 79 16.20 12.06 -6.36
N GLY A 80 16.12 10.99 -7.15
CA GLY A 80 17.04 10.76 -8.26
C GLY A 80 16.68 11.62 -9.47
N SER A 81 17.56 11.67 -10.47
CA SER A 81 17.37 12.45 -11.70
C SER A 81 16.03 12.20 -12.42
N LEU A 82 15.55 10.95 -12.44
CA LEU A 82 14.29 10.58 -13.08
C LEU A 82 13.03 10.96 -12.27
N ASP A 83 13.16 11.21 -10.97
CA ASP A 83 12.03 11.51 -10.09
C ASP A 83 11.91 13.01 -9.78
N LEU A 84 12.97 13.81 -10.00
CA LEU A 84 12.95 15.26 -9.85
C LEU A 84 11.80 15.99 -10.58
N PRO A 85 11.41 15.60 -11.82
CA PRO A 85 10.24 16.20 -12.47
C PRO A 85 8.95 16.14 -11.65
N ARG A 86 8.79 15.12 -10.79
CA ARG A 86 7.62 14.97 -9.92
C ARG A 86 7.50 16.12 -8.93
N TYR A 87 8.62 16.72 -8.50
CA TYR A 87 8.65 17.76 -7.47
C TYR A 87 8.89 19.16 -8.05
N LEU A 88 9.60 19.25 -9.17
CA LEU A 88 10.02 20.52 -9.77
C LEU A 88 9.22 20.91 -11.03
N GLY A 89 8.41 19.98 -11.57
CA GLY A 89 7.62 20.17 -12.79
C GLY A 89 8.23 19.51 -14.02
N SER A 90 7.47 19.50 -15.13
CA SER A 90 7.88 18.81 -16.35
C SER A 90 9.14 19.45 -16.96
N PRO A 91 10.13 18.65 -17.38
CA PRO A 91 11.32 19.16 -18.01
C PRO A 91 11.02 19.69 -19.41
N ALA A 92 11.76 20.72 -19.83
CA ALA A 92 11.84 21.08 -21.23
C ALA A 92 12.54 19.94 -22.01
N PRO A 93 12.05 19.60 -23.21
CA PRO A 93 12.59 18.48 -23.99
C PRO A 93 14.05 18.72 -24.36
N ALA A 94 14.83 17.64 -24.38
CA ALA A 94 16.20 17.64 -24.89
C ALA A 94 16.24 18.16 -26.34
N ARG A 95 17.21 19.02 -26.65
CA ARG A 95 17.49 19.55 -28.00
C ARG A 95 18.99 19.49 -28.25
N ASP A 96 19.39 19.13 -29.46
CA ASP A 96 20.77 19.23 -29.95
C ASP A 96 21.83 18.56 -29.05
N GLY A 97 21.55 17.35 -28.55
CA GLY A 97 22.48 16.59 -27.70
C GLY A 97 22.59 17.08 -26.25
N ALA A 98 21.86 18.14 -25.86
CA ALA A 98 21.78 18.59 -24.48
C ALA A 98 20.72 17.78 -23.69
N PRO A 99 20.97 17.50 -22.39
CA PRO A 99 20.01 16.81 -21.54
C PRO A 99 18.72 17.63 -21.37
N ALA A 100 17.64 16.95 -21.00
CA ALA A 100 16.40 17.62 -20.62
C ALA A 100 16.66 18.61 -19.46
N SER A 101 15.96 19.75 -19.42
CA SER A 101 16.27 20.81 -18.45
C SER A 101 15.06 21.29 -17.65
N ILE A 102 15.26 21.60 -16.37
CA ILE A 102 14.25 22.20 -15.48
C ILE A 102 14.77 23.52 -14.93
N GLU A 103 13.96 24.59 -15.04
CA GLU A 103 14.21 25.84 -14.33
C GLU A 103 13.67 25.73 -12.89
N VAL A 104 14.57 25.74 -11.92
CA VAL A 104 14.24 25.59 -10.50
C VAL A 104 13.95 26.97 -9.91
N GLY A 105 12.68 27.19 -9.57
CA GLY A 105 12.24 28.37 -8.82
C GLY A 105 12.27 28.15 -7.30
N LEU A 106 11.78 29.14 -6.55
CA LEU A 106 11.65 29.04 -5.09
C LEU A 106 10.46 28.19 -4.63
N SER A 107 9.51 27.88 -5.51
CA SER A 107 8.30 27.12 -5.13
C SER A 107 8.41 25.68 -5.62
N LEU A 108 8.10 24.71 -4.75
CA LEU A 108 7.85 23.33 -5.18
C LEU A 108 6.64 23.27 -6.13
N ARG A 109 6.70 22.39 -7.13
CA ARG A 109 5.64 22.15 -8.13
C ARG A 109 5.30 20.66 -8.20
N PRO A 110 4.72 20.08 -7.13
CA PRO A 110 4.47 18.65 -7.07
C PRO A 110 3.38 18.24 -8.07
N GLN A 111 3.69 17.23 -8.89
CA GLN A 111 2.76 16.55 -9.77
C GLN A 111 2.11 15.38 -9.01
N ALA A 112 1.01 15.65 -8.32
CA ALA A 112 0.24 14.63 -7.61
C ALA A 112 -1.26 14.82 -7.81
N ALA A 113 -2.02 13.71 -7.71
CA ALA A 113 -3.48 13.72 -7.84
C ALA A 113 -4.15 14.63 -6.78
N ARG A 114 -3.56 14.71 -5.58
CA ARG A 114 -3.91 15.65 -4.52
C ARG A 114 -2.76 16.63 -4.32
N GLN A 115 -3.02 17.92 -4.56
CA GLN A 115 -2.05 18.97 -4.26
C GLN A 115 -1.81 19.05 -2.74
N PRO A 116 -0.59 19.43 -2.31
CA PRO A 116 -0.32 19.62 -0.89
C PRO A 116 -1.26 20.67 -0.29
N PRO A 117 -1.70 20.50 0.97
CA PRO A 117 -2.40 21.55 1.70
C PRO A 117 -1.61 22.86 1.66
N GLY A 118 -2.29 23.99 1.39
CA GLY A 118 -1.65 25.31 1.30
C GLY A 118 -0.83 25.58 0.03
N ALA A 119 -0.84 24.69 -0.97
CA ALA A 119 -0.29 24.97 -2.29
C ALA A 119 -1.26 25.85 -3.10
N SER A 120 -0.92 27.12 -3.34
CA SER A 120 -1.66 27.97 -4.27
C SER A 120 -1.14 27.79 -5.70
N ARG A 121 -2.03 27.92 -6.70
CA ARG A 121 -1.65 27.91 -8.13
C ARG A 121 -0.69 29.06 -8.51
N ASP A 122 -0.63 30.11 -7.68
CA ASP A 122 0.08 31.36 -7.96
C ASP A 122 1.48 31.43 -7.32
N GLY A 123 2.00 30.31 -6.80
CA GLY A 123 3.40 30.18 -6.35
C GLY A 123 3.71 30.75 -4.96
N LEU A 124 2.77 31.46 -4.32
CA LEU A 124 2.81 31.83 -2.91
C LEU A 124 2.09 30.76 -2.08
N GLY A 125 2.73 29.61 -1.93
CA GLY A 125 2.25 28.49 -1.12
C GLY A 125 3.26 28.11 -0.03
N ALA A 126 2.81 27.35 0.97
CA ALA A 126 3.55 27.00 2.19
C ALA A 126 4.88 26.22 1.99
N TRP A 127 5.26 25.87 0.76
CA TRP A 127 6.31 24.90 0.43
C TRP A 127 7.40 25.51 -0.45
N MET A 128 8.16 26.44 0.12
CA MET A 128 9.27 27.12 -0.57
C MET A 128 10.59 26.36 -0.41
N LEU A 129 11.31 26.20 -1.52
CA LEU A 129 12.68 25.71 -1.58
C LEU A 129 13.64 26.77 -1.06
N ARG A 130 14.43 26.39 -0.06
CA ARG A 130 15.55 27.15 0.48
C ARG A 130 16.84 26.82 -0.27
N ALA A 131 17.10 25.55 -0.53
CA ALA A 131 18.34 25.10 -1.16
C ALA A 131 18.14 23.81 -1.94
N VAL A 132 19.03 23.59 -2.91
CA VAL A 132 19.20 22.32 -3.62
C VAL A 132 20.58 21.79 -3.26
N ARG A 133 20.64 20.56 -2.74
CA ARG A 133 21.91 19.88 -2.46
C ARG A 133 22.03 18.66 -3.37
N VAL A 134 23.16 18.53 -4.05
CA VAL A 134 23.45 17.40 -4.95
C VAL A 134 24.44 16.49 -4.26
N TYR A 135 24.08 15.21 -4.13
CA TYR A 135 24.93 14.14 -3.64
C TYR A 135 25.49 13.36 -4.82
N ARG A 136 26.81 13.37 -4.95
CA ARG A 136 27.54 12.63 -5.98
C ARG A 136 28.18 11.39 -5.37
N CYS A 137 27.95 10.26 -6.03
CA CYS A 137 28.47 8.96 -5.65
C CYS A 137 29.98 8.87 -5.95
N GLY A 138 30.81 8.67 -4.92
CA GLY A 138 32.24 8.39 -5.10
C GLY A 138 32.53 6.89 -5.32
N ALA A 139 33.77 6.54 -5.64
CA ALA A 139 34.21 5.14 -5.84
C ALA A 139 34.03 4.23 -4.59
N ALA A 140 33.90 4.83 -3.40
CA ALA A 140 33.69 4.13 -2.13
C ALA A 140 32.20 3.98 -1.74
N ALA A 141 31.26 4.42 -2.57
CA ALA A 141 29.84 4.27 -2.27
C ALA A 141 29.42 2.80 -2.36
N MET A 142 28.73 2.33 -1.31
CA MET A 142 28.23 0.96 -1.22
C MET A 142 26.91 0.79 -1.97
N THR A 143 26.60 -0.44 -2.37
CA THR A 143 25.25 -0.81 -2.79
C THR A 143 24.24 -0.60 -1.67
N ALA A 144 22.95 -0.45 -1.97
CA ALA A 144 21.93 -0.26 -0.93
C ALA A 144 21.91 -1.42 0.08
N LEU A 145 22.13 -2.66 -0.38
CA LEU A 145 22.21 -3.85 0.49
C LEU A 145 23.43 -3.80 1.43
N ALA A 146 24.61 -3.47 0.91
CA ALA A 146 25.82 -3.36 1.72
C ALA A 146 25.75 -2.18 2.70
N ALA A 147 25.23 -1.03 2.24
CA ALA A 147 24.99 0.13 3.09
C ALA A 147 23.97 -0.17 4.19
N ALA A 148 22.90 -0.91 3.88
CA ALA A 148 21.92 -1.38 4.86
C ALA A 148 22.59 -2.27 5.92
N GLY A 149 23.37 -3.27 5.49
CA GLY A 149 24.09 -4.16 6.41
C GLY A 149 25.01 -3.40 7.36
N ALA A 150 25.88 -2.53 6.83
CA ALA A 150 26.81 -1.73 7.64
C ALA A 150 26.08 -0.79 8.61
N PHE A 151 25.01 -0.13 8.15
CA PHE A 151 24.18 0.71 8.99
C PHE A 151 23.54 -0.08 10.13
N GLN A 152 22.95 -1.24 9.84
CA GLN A 152 22.29 -2.08 10.84
C GLN A 152 23.29 -2.63 11.86
N ASP A 153 24.44 -3.11 11.43
CA ASP A 153 25.47 -3.66 12.31
C ASP A 153 25.96 -2.61 13.31
N ARG A 154 26.11 -1.35 12.86
CA ARG A 154 26.38 -0.22 13.75
C ARG A 154 25.21 0.05 14.69
N GLN A 155 23.98 0.06 14.17
CA GLN A 155 22.78 0.36 14.98
C GLN A 155 22.46 -0.68 16.05
N LEU A 156 22.82 -1.93 15.78
CA LEU A 156 22.65 -3.06 16.69
C LEU A 156 23.84 -3.20 17.65
N GLU A 157 24.93 -2.44 17.45
CA GLU A 157 26.21 -2.61 18.16
C GLU A 157 26.74 -4.05 18.03
N GLN A 158 26.62 -4.64 16.84
CA GLN A 158 26.97 -6.05 16.56
C GLN A 158 26.19 -7.08 17.39
N ARG A 159 25.09 -6.67 18.05
CA ARG A 159 24.20 -7.58 18.78
C ARG A 159 23.25 -8.28 17.82
N LEU A 160 23.20 -9.61 17.89
CA LEU A 160 22.25 -10.43 17.14
C LEU A 160 21.73 -11.56 18.03
N GLY A 161 20.45 -11.92 17.87
CA GLY A 161 19.81 -12.96 18.66
C GLY A 161 19.09 -12.43 19.90
N LEU A 162 18.93 -13.28 20.90
CA LEU A 162 18.15 -12.99 22.10
C LEU A 162 18.97 -12.30 23.18
N TYR A 163 18.36 -11.29 23.79
CA TYR A 163 18.93 -10.56 24.92
C TYR A 163 17.87 -10.41 26.00
N ARG A 164 18.21 -10.80 27.23
CA ARG A 164 17.37 -10.55 28.40
C ARG A 164 17.41 -9.07 28.76
N CYS A 165 16.25 -8.44 28.89
CA CYS A 165 16.11 -7.04 29.29
C CYS A 165 16.02 -6.93 30.82
N GLY A 166 16.81 -6.02 31.40
CA GLY A 166 16.75 -5.68 32.82
C GLY A 166 15.66 -4.66 33.17
N ILE A 167 15.48 -4.40 34.47
CA ILE A 167 14.58 -3.35 34.96
C ILE A 167 15.18 -1.96 34.68
N GLU A 168 16.51 -1.85 34.66
CA GLU A 168 17.21 -0.63 34.29
C GLU A 168 17.14 -0.37 32.77
N ALA A 169 16.89 0.88 32.39
CA ALA A 169 16.77 1.27 30.99
C ALA A 169 18.05 0.94 30.21
N GLY A 170 17.91 0.24 29.08
CA GLY A 170 19.04 -0.16 28.23
C GLY A 170 19.84 -1.37 28.74
N SER A 171 19.51 -1.94 29.91
CA SER A 171 20.14 -3.15 30.41
C SER A 171 19.76 -4.35 29.55
N MET A 172 20.73 -4.95 28.87
CA MET A 172 20.55 -6.12 28.00
C MET A 172 21.69 -7.12 28.18
N THR A 173 21.37 -8.40 28.37
CA THR A 173 22.36 -9.49 28.50
C THR A 173 22.07 -10.57 27.47
N ALA A 174 23.07 -10.92 26.63
CA ALA A 174 22.92 -11.96 25.63
C ALA A 174 22.55 -13.31 26.25
N VAL A 175 21.65 -14.05 25.62
CA VAL A 175 21.27 -15.41 26.01
C VAL A 175 21.21 -16.30 24.77
N ALA A 176 21.61 -17.57 24.91
CA ALA A 176 21.58 -18.52 23.80
C ALA A 176 20.17 -19.01 23.45
N SER A 177 19.28 -19.09 24.46
CA SER A 177 17.89 -19.52 24.30
C SER A 177 17.00 -18.90 25.37
N LEU A 178 15.69 -18.90 25.12
CA LEU A 178 14.72 -18.57 26.18
C LEU A 178 14.67 -19.67 27.25
N PRO A 179 14.30 -19.34 28.51
CA PRO A 179 14.13 -20.33 29.56
C PRO A 179 12.95 -21.25 29.25
N ALA A 180 13.11 -22.55 29.50
CA ALA A 180 12.01 -23.50 29.46
C ALA A 180 11.13 -23.33 30.70
N GLY A 181 9.81 -23.41 30.53
CA GLY A 181 8.86 -23.31 31.62
C GLY A 181 7.44 -23.04 31.12
N PRO A 182 6.41 -23.32 31.95
CA PRO A 182 5.02 -23.05 31.61
C PRO A 182 4.67 -21.55 31.65
N GLU A 183 5.48 -20.72 32.30
CA GLU A 183 5.16 -19.32 32.54
C GLU A 183 5.46 -18.45 31.29
N PRO A 184 4.61 -17.46 30.98
CA PRO A 184 4.70 -16.69 29.73
C PRO A 184 5.93 -15.78 29.68
N VAL A 185 6.69 -15.83 28.58
CA VAL A 185 7.84 -14.97 28.30
C VAL A 185 7.42 -13.78 27.43
N LEU A 186 7.84 -12.57 27.80
CA LEU A 186 7.66 -11.38 26.96
C LEU A 186 8.79 -11.28 25.95
N LEU A 187 8.45 -11.24 24.66
CA LEU A 187 9.38 -11.04 23.56
C LEU A 187 9.10 -9.71 22.84
N LEU A 188 10.13 -8.87 22.74
CA LEU A 188 10.13 -7.57 22.09
C LEU A 188 10.71 -7.71 20.68
N LEU A 189 9.91 -7.39 19.66
CA LEU A 189 10.27 -7.51 18.25
C LEU A 189 10.35 -6.12 17.59
N HIS A 190 11.57 -5.59 17.43
CA HIS A 190 11.77 -4.24 16.89
C HIS A 190 11.51 -4.15 15.38
N GLY A 191 11.34 -2.93 14.89
CA GLY A 191 11.02 -2.63 13.50
C GLY A 191 12.23 -2.50 12.56
N THR A 192 11.95 -1.97 11.38
CA THR A 192 12.91 -1.64 10.33
C THR A 192 14.00 -0.70 10.85
N ALA A 193 15.27 -0.98 10.51
CA ALA A 193 16.39 -0.07 10.81
C ALA A 193 16.58 0.28 12.30
N SER A 194 16.08 -0.55 13.22
CA SER A 194 16.02 -0.25 14.66
C SER A 194 16.70 -1.33 15.52
N SER A 195 16.61 -1.17 16.84
CA SER A 195 17.05 -2.09 17.89
C SER A 195 16.03 -2.13 19.03
N THR A 196 16.18 -3.06 19.98
CA THR A 196 15.30 -3.14 21.16
C THR A 196 15.36 -1.86 22.01
N PRO A 197 16.53 -1.31 22.40
CA PRO A 197 16.59 -0.08 23.18
C PRO A 197 15.98 1.12 22.47
N ARG A 198 16.15 1.21 21.15
CA ARG A 198 15.64 2.33 20.35
C ARG A 198 14.12 2.26 20.18
N SER A 199 13.58 1.07 19.94
CA SER A 199 12.13 0.92 19.74
C SER A 199 11.36 0.96 21.06
N PHE A 200 11.84 0.25 22.08
CA PHE A 200 11.07 0.01 23.31
C PHE A 200 11.58 0.79 24.53
N GLY A 201 12.72 1.49 24.43
CA GLY A 201 13.30 2.23 25.57
C GLY A 201 12.36 3.31 26.14
N GLY A 202 11.44 3.83 25.33
CA GLY A 202 10.39 4.73 25.79
C GLY A 202 9.46 4.10 26.84
N LEU A 203 9.29 2.77 26.87
CA LEU A 203 8.54 2.09 27.94
C LEU A 203 9.21 2.29 29.31
N TRP A 204 10.54 2.21 29.36
CA TRP A 204 11.31 2.46 30.58
C TRP A 204 11.29 3.93 30.97
N ARG A 205 11.48 4.85 30.01
CA ARG A 205 11.38 6.30 30.26
C ARG A 205 10.01 6.71 30.79
N ASN A 206 8.94 6.04 30.33
CA ASN A 206 7.57 6.26 30.80
C ASN A 206 7.21 5.47 32.06
N GLY A 207 8.20 4.92 32.78
CA GLY A 207 8.00 4.25 34.07
C GLY A 207 7.21 2.94 34.00
N GLN A 208 7.18 2.26 32.85
CA GLN A 208 6.44 1.00 32.70
C GLN A 208 7.23 -0.24 33.15
N ALA A 209 8.54 -0.12 33.37
CA ALA A 209 9.41 -1.23 33.77
C ALA A 209 8.92 -1.97 35.03
N PRO A 210 8.46 -1.31 36.11
CA PRO A 210 7.91 -2.00 37.28
C PRO A 210 6.66 -2.85 36.98
N ARG A 211 5.78 -2.39 36.08
CA ARG A 211 4.58 -3.14 35.67
C ARG A 211 4.94 -4.39 34.87
N LEU A 212 5.90 -4.25 33.96
CA LEU A 212 6.42 -5.39 33.19
C LEU A 212 7.14 -6.38 34.11
N ALA A 213 7.96 -5.90 35.05
CA ALA A 213 8.64 -6.74 36.02
C ALA A 213 7.67 -7.47 36.97
N ALA A 214 6.58 -6.83 37.38
CA ALA A 214 5.54 -7.47 38.18
C ALA A 214 4.87 -8.64 37.44
N GLN A 215 4.67 -8.52 36.12
CA GLN A 215 4.03 -9.57 35.31
C GLN A 215 5.00 -10.68 34.88
N TYR A 216 6.22 -10.32 34.49
CA TYR A 216 7.17 -11.22 33.81
C TYR A 216 8.41 -11.57 34.66
N GLY A 217 8.69 -10.83 35.73
CA GLY A 217 9.94 -10.96 36.47
C GLY A 217 11.16 -10.73 35.57
N ASN A 218 12.06 -11.70 35.52
CA ASN A 218 13.25 -11.69 34.65
C ASN A 218 13.01 -12.27 33.25
N ARG A 219 11.75 -12.45 32.82
CA ARG A 219 11.37 -13.13 31.57
C ARG A 219 10.97 -12.14 30.46
N ILE A 220 11.74 -11.06 30.31
CA ILE A 220 11.57 -10.05 29.26
C ILE A 220 12.78 -10.12 28.35
N TYR A 221 12.56 -10.29 27.04
CA TYR A 221 13.63 -10.48 26.07
C TYR A 221 13.44 -9.59 24.84
N GLY A 222 14.52 -8.99 24.36
CA GLY A 222 14.61 -8.34 23.05
C GLY A 222 15.24 -9.28 22.04
N TYR A 223 14.75 -9.24 20.80
CA TYR A 223 15.33 -9.97 19.67
C TYR A 223 15.99 -8.98 18.70
N GLU A 224 17.33 -8.92 18.74
CA GLU A 224 18.13 -8.10 17.83
C GLU A 224 18.34 -8.84 16.51
N HIS A 225 17.88 -8.24 15.40
CA HIS A 225 17.94 -8.86 14.10
C HIS A 225 18.08 -7.84 12.97
N ARG A 226 18.63 -8.27 11.83
CA ARG A 226 18.72 -7.41 10.66
C ARG A 226 17.35 -7.33 9.98
N SER A 227 16.70 -6.18 10.07
CA SER A 227 15.39 -5.90 9.49
C SER A 227 15.37 -5.23 8.09
N LEU A 228 16.50 -4.80 7.51
CA LEU A 228 16.59 -4.29 6.12
C LEU A 228 17.18 -5.34 5.16
N SER A 229 18.34 -5.89 5.50
CA SER A 229 19.10 -6.82 4.65
C SER A 229 18.59 -8.26 4.67
N GLU A 230 17.82 -8.66 5.68
CA GLU A 230 17.24 -10.01 5.79
C GLU A 230 15.70 -9.97 5.71
N SER A 231 15.10 -11.06 5.24
CA SER A 231 13.63 -11.20 5.15
C SER A 231 13.02 -11.48 6.54
N PRO A 232 11.75 -11.12 6.79
CA PRO A 232 11.07 -11.49 8.04
C PRO A 232 11.00 -13.01 8.24
N ILE A 233 10.97 -13.78 7.15
CA ILE A 233 10.99 -15.24 7.15
C ILE A 233 12.29 -15.75 7.74
N GLN A 234 13.43 -15.22 7.27
CA GLN A 234 14.74 -15.55 7.82
C GLN A 234 14.85 -15.17 9.31
N ASN A 235 14.37 -13.99 9.69
CA ASN A 235 14.39 -13.57 11.10
C ASN A 235 13.50 -14.46 11.98
N ALA A 236 12.30 -14.83 11.52
CA ALA A 236 11.40 -15.72 12.25
C ALA A 236 12.02 -17.12 12.43
N LEU A 237 12.65 -17.66 11.40
CA LEU A 237 13.34 -18.96 11.45
C LEU A 237 14.55 -18.92 12.40
N ALA A 238 15.36 -17.86 12.36
CA ALA A 238 16.49 -17.71 13.27
C ALA A 238 16.05 -17.56 14.73
N LEU A 239 14.92 -16.89 14.97
CA LEU A 239 14.32 -16.74 16.29
C LEU A 239 13.72 -18.06 16.81
N VAL A 240 12.93 -18.77 16.01
CA VAL A 240 12.20 -19.97 16.47
C VAL A 240 13.15 -21.07 16.98
N ARG A 241 14.35 -21.18 16.38
CA ARG A 241 15.40 -22.12 16.77
C ARG A 241 15.96 -21.85 18.18
N GLN A 242 15.79 -20.64 18.71
CA GLN A 242 16.22 -20.25 20.05
C GLN A 242 15.10 -20.38 21.10
N LEU A 243 13.92 -20.87 20.70
CA LEU A 243 12.77 -21.09 21.59
C LEU A 243 12.77 -22.53 22.13
N PRO A 244 12.49 -22.74 23.43
CA PRO A 244 12.32 -24.07 23.98
C PRO A 244 10.99 -24.70 23.53
N HIS A 245 10.91 -26.02 23.61
CA HIS A 245 9.65 -26.74 23.36
C HIS A 245 8.57 -26.28 24.35
N GLY A 246 7.37 -26.02 23.86
CA GLY A 246 6.21 -25.61 24.66
C GLY A 246 6.26 -24.16 25.14
N ALA A 247 7.15 -23.32 24.59
CA ALA A 247 7.29 -21.92 25.00
C ALA A 247 5.96 -21.16 24.89
N VAL A 248 5.55 -20.51 25.99
CA VAL A 248 4.40 -19.60 26.01
C VAL A 248 4.91 -18.17 25.83
N LEU A 249 4.49 -17.52 24.75
CA LEU A 249 4.97 -16.20 24.35
C LEU A 249 3.89 -15.13 24.49
N HIS A 250 4.28 -14.00 25.07
CA HIS A 250 3.60 -12.71 24.91
C HIS A 250 4.46 -11.85 23.99
N LEU A 251 3.91 -11.42 22.86
CA LEU A 251 4.65 -10.64 21.87
C LEU A 251 4.28 -9.16 21.97
N LEU A 252 5.30 -8.31 22.00
CA LEU A 252 5.17 -6.88 21.71
C LEU A 252 6.02 -6.56 20.48
N ALA A 253 5.37 -6.28 19.37
CA ALA A 253 6.05 -6.05 18.11
C ALA A 253 5.78 -4.65 17.57
N HIS A 254 6.80 -4.04 16.95
CA HIS A 254 6.70 -2.72 16.34
C HIS A 254 7.01 -2.78 14.84
N SER A 255 6.21 -2.09 14.04
CA SER A 255 6.43 -1.96 12.60
C SER A 255 6.62 -3.33 11.92
N ARG A 256 7.64 -3.49 11.07
CA ARG A 256 8.03 -4.76 10.43
C ARG A 256 8.21 -5.93 11.41
N GLY A 257 8.61 -5.68 12.66
CA GLY A 257 8.71 -6.73 13.68
C GLY A 257 7.36 -7.45 13.90
N GLY A 258 6.24 -6.79 13.61
CA GLY A 258 4.92 -7.41 13.62
C GLY A 258 4.76 -8.50 12.55
N LEU A 259 5.44 -8.42 11.41
CA LEU A 259 5.43 -9.47 10.38
C LEU A 259 6.14 -10.74 10.87
N VAL A 260 7.22 -10.59 11.64
CA VAL A 260 7.88 -11.71 12.33
C VAL A 260 6.92 -12.34 13.34
N GLY A 261 6.19 -11.53 14.11
CA GLY A 261 5.16 -12.01 15.04
C GLY A 261 4.00 -12.74 14.35
N GLU A 262 3.55 -12.27 13.17
CA GLU A 262 2.53 -12.97 12.36
C GLU A 262 3.02 -14.33 11.86
N LEU A 263 4.27 -14.43 11.42
CA LEU A 263 4.88 -15.70 11.03
C LEU A 263 4.93 -16.70 12.19
N LEU A 264 5.26 -16.25 13.41
CA LEU A 264 5.21 -17.10 14.60
C LEU A 264 3.76 -17.52 14.94
N ALA A 265 2.78 -16.64 14.72
CA ALA A 265 1.36 -16.92 15.03
C ALA A 265 0.77 -18.06 14.19
N ARG A 266 1.41 -18.38 13.06
CA ARG A 266 1.07 -19.56 12.25
C ARG A 266 1.26 -20.89 12.98
N ALA A 267 2.06 -20.94 14.05
CA ALA A 267 2.13 -22.11 14.94
C ALA A 267 0.76 -22.52 15.51
N GLN A 268 -0.19 -21.58 15.58
CA GLN A 268 -1.55 -21.81 16.04
C GLN A 268 -2.57 -21.70 14.90
N ARG A 269 -2.21 -22.10 13.67
CA ARG A 269 -3.18 -22.28 12.58
C ARG A 269 -4.25 -23.26 13.04
N ILE A 270 -5.50 -22.90 12.84
CA ILE A 270 -6.66 -23.76 13.08
C ILE A 270 -7.32 -24.08 11.76
N ASP A 271 -8.10 -25.15 11.77
CA ASP A 271 -8.86 -25.58 10.61
C ASP A 271 -9.79 -24.44 10.18
N SER A 272 -9.54 -23.93 9.00
CA SER A 272 -10.47 -23.11 8.27
C SER A 272 -11.56 -24.05 7.75
N ARG A 273 -12.81 -23.80 8.12
CA ARG A 273 -13.93 -24.31 7.33
C ARG A 273 -13.77 -23.66 5.95
N GLY A 274 -13.16 -24.37 5.01
CA GLY A 274 -13.39 -24.09 3.60
C GLY A 274 -14.89 -23.96 3.42
N ALA A 275 -15.33 -22.94 2.68
CA ALA A 275 -16.74 -22.77 2.36
C ALA A 275 -17.31 -24.14 2.01
N VAL A 276 -18.31 -24.59 2.77
CA VAL A 276 -18.97 -25.86 2.52
C VAL A 276 -19.38 -25.82 1.05
N ASP A 277 -18.84 -26.71 0.24
CA ASP A 277 -19.39 -26.99 -1.08
C ASP A 277 -20.76 -27.61 -0.82
N LEU A 278 -21.76 -26.76 -0.63
CA LEU A 278 -23.15 -27.11 -0.82
C LEU A 278 -23.33 -27.29 -2.32
N ALA A 279 -22.84 -28.42 -2.84
CA ALA A 279 -23.40 -29.00 -4.04
C ALA A 279 -24.91 -29.10 -3.81
N GLY A 280 -25.69 -28.74 -4.82
CA GLY A 280 -27.16 -28.61 -4.73
C GLY A 280 -27.93 -29.89 -4.42
N ASP A 281 -27.28 -30.94 -3.91
CA ASP A 281 -27.87 -32.23 -3.51
C ASP A 281 -28.04 -32.38 -1.98
N GLY A 282 -27.55 -31.44 -1.16
CA GLY A 282 -27.78 -31.44 0.29
C GLY A 282 -27.01 -32.52 1.07
N LEU A 283 -26.00 -33.14 0.46
CA LEU A 283 -25.09 -34.08 1.13
C LEU A 283 -23.83 -33.35 1.60
N GLU A 284 -23.56 -33.36 2.91
CA GLU A 284 -22.28 -32.92 3.46
C GLU A 284 -21.16 -33.81 2.91
N ARG A 285 -20.33 -33.25 2.03
CA ARG A 285 -19.03 -33.83 1.68
C ARG A 285 -17.94 -32.95 2.29
N LEU A 286 -17.04 -33.56 3.04
CA LEU A 286 -15.80 -32.92 3.46
C LEU A 286 -15.05 -32.53 2.18
N SER A 287 -14.84 -31.24 1.96
CA SER A 287 -13.95 -30.76 0.92
C SER A 287 -12.56 -31.35 1.16
N GLU A 288 -11.92 -31.88 0.11
CA GLU A 288 -10.50 -32.27 0.13
C GLU A 288 -9.59 -31.09 0.55
N ASN A 289 -10.10 -29.85 0.61
CA ASN A 289 -9.43 -28.65 1.10
C ASN A 289 -9.61 -28.44 2.62
N THR A 290 -9.66 -29.48 3.44
CA THR A 290 -9.50 -29.32 4.89
C THR A 290 -8.02 -29.04 5.17
N VAL A 291 -7.60 -27.79 5.01
CA VAL A 291 -6.21 -27.32 5.16
C VAL A 291 -5.90 -27.06 6.64
N GLY A 292 -6.02 -28.12 7.43
CA GLY A 292 -5.85 -28.12 8.88
C GLY A 292 -4.47 -28.63 9.32
N GLY A 293 -3.83 -27.94 10.26
CA GLY A 293 -2.79 -28.52 11.13
C GLY A 293 -1.32 -28.15 10.86
N GLU A 294 -0.93 -27.67 9.68
CA GLU A 294 0.45 -27.21 9.43
C GLU A 294 0.57 -25.68 9.46
N ALA A 295 1.66 -25.17 10.05
CA ALA A 295 1.91 -23.73 10.10
C ALA A 295 2.06 -23.12 8.69
N PHE A 296 2.74 -23.82 7.78
CA PHE A 296 2.86 -23.48 6.35
C PHE A 296 2.82 -24.77 5.53
N ASN A 297 1.74 -24.99 4.78
CA ASN A 297 1.57 -26.19 3.93
C ASN A 297 2.01 -25.93 2.48
N GLY A 298 1.95 -26.96 1.63
CA GLY A 298 2.30 -26.86 0.21
C GLY A 298 1.59 -25.72 -0.54
N HIS A 299 0.29 -25.52 -0.29
CA HIS A 299 -0.49 -24.45 -0.92
C HIS A 299 0.00 -23.06 -0.52
N ASP A 300 0.33 -22.85 0.76
CA ASP A 300 0.92 -21.59 1.24
C ASP A 300 2.24 -21.28 0.50
N ILE A 301 3.08 -22.30 0.31
CA ILE A 301 4.39 -22.16 -0.36
C ILE A 301 4.22 -21.88 -1.85
N ASP A 302 3.34 -22.62 -2.52
CA ASP A 302 3.08 -22.44 -3.95
C ASP A 302 2.50 -21.05 -4.24
N HIS A 303 1.59 -20.56 -3.40
CA HIS A 303 1.06 -19.20 -3.48
C HIS A 303 2.14 -18.14 -3.27
N PHE A 304 2.99 -18.30 -2.25
CA PHE A 304 4.13 -17.40 -2.02
C PHE A 304 5.06 -17.36 -3.25
N THR A 305 5.43 -18.51 -3.80
CA THR A 305 6.31 -18.58 -4.97
C THR A 305 5.66 -18.01 -6.22
N ALA A 306 4.36 -18.27 -6.44
CA ALA A 306 3.62 -17.69 -7.57
C ALA A 306 3.58 -16.15 -7.47
N GLN A 307 3.26 -15.61 -6.30
CA GLN A 307 3.25 -14.17 -6.05
C GLN A 307 4.64 -13.55 -6.24
N ALA A 308 5.71 -14.23 -5.82
CA ALA A 308 7.08 -13.75 -5.98
C ALA A 308 7.50 -13.65 -7.46
N ARG A 309 7.10 -14.64 -8.27
CA ARG A 309 7.31 -14.61 -9.72
C ARG A 309 6.53 -13.48 -10.37
N LEU A 310 5.28 -13.23 -9.93
CA LEU A 310 4.48 -12.11 -10.41
C LEU A 310 5.11 -10.74 -10.10
N GLY A 311 5.69 -10.59 -8.91
CA GLY A 311 6.38 -9.37 -8.49
C GLY A 311 7.78 -9.17 -9.10
N GLY A 312 8.26 -10.14 -9.90
CA GLY A 312 9.61 -10.12 -10.49
C GLY A 312 10.72 -10.13 -9.44
N ARG A 313 10.48 -10.76 -8.29
CA ARG A 313 11.44 -10.82 -7.18
C ARG A 313 12.47 -11.92 -7.43
N SER A 314 13.75 -11.63 -7.21
CA SER A 314 14.81 -12.64 -7.16
C SER A 314 14.97 -13.22 -5.75
N GLY A 315 15.56 -14.41 -5.62
CA GLY A 315 15.87 -15.05 -4.33
C GLY A 315 14.66 -15.61 -3.56
N HIS A 316 13.47 -15.63 -4.15
CA HIS A 316 12.25 -16.14 -3.49
C HIS A 316 12.29 -17.64 -3.20
N ASP A 317 13.10 -18.42 -3.93
CA ASP A 317 13.21 -19.86 -3.74
C ASP A 317 13.87 -20.19 -2.39
N GLU A 318 14.84 -19.38 -1.96
CA GLU A 318 15.44 -19.52 -0.64
C GLU A 318 14.44 -19.21 0.47
N ASP A 319 13.63 -18.15 0.32
CA ASP A 319 12.61 -17.82 1.31
C ASP A 319 11.47 -18.86 1.34
N ALA A 320 11.11 -19.46 0.20
CA ALA A 320 10.20 -20.59 0.15
C ALA A 320 10.76 -21.81 0.89
N ALA A 321 12.07 -22.08 0.75
CA ALA A 321 12.75 -23.13 1.53
C ALA A 321 12.76 -22.82 3.03
N ARG A 322 13.07 -21.58 3.42
CA ARG A 322 13.04 -21.12 4.82
C ARG A 322 11.63 -21.18 5.41
N LEU A 323 10.57 -20.90 4.64
CA LEU A 323 9.18 -21.03 5.09
C LEU A 323 8.83 -22.49 5.40
N ARG A 324 9.24 -23.44 4.55
CA ARG A 324 9.04 -24.87 4.84
C ARG A 324 9.75 -25.28 6.13
N GLU A 325 11.00 -24.85 6.29
CA GLU A 325 11.77 -25.13 7.50
C GLU A 325 11.18 -24.47 8.75
N LEU A 326 10.70 -23.23 8.62
CA LEU A 326 10.00 -22.53 9.69
C LEU A 326 8.73 -23.30 10.12
N GLY A 327 7.97 -23.85 9.17
CA GLY A 327 6.81 -24.69 9.46
C GLY A 327 7.17 -25.93 10.29
N VAL A 328 8.28 -26.58 9.96
CA VAL A 328 8.81 -27.74 10.70
C VAL A 328 9.22 -27.33 12.12
N GLU A 329 10.01 -26.28 12.28
CA GLU A 329 10.45 -25.81 13.59
C GLU A 329 9.28 -25.35 14.47
N LEU A 330 8.32 -24.59 13.93
CA LEU A 330 7.14 -24.15 14.69
C LEU A 330 6.36 -25.35 15.26
N LYS A 331 6.21 -26.41 14.46
CA LYS A 331 5.58 -27.67 14.89
C LYS A 331 6.42 -28.39 15.95
N GLN A 332 7.72 -28.54 15.72
CA GLN A 332 8.63 -29.22 16.66
C GLN A 332 8.73 -28.51 18.00
N ARG A 333 8.72 -27.17 18.02
CA ARG A 333 8.79 -26.38 19.25
C ARG A 333 7.45 -26.24 19.95
N ALA A 334 6.33 -26.55 19.28
CA ALA A 334 4.99 -26.45 19.85
C ALA A 334 4.74 -25.11 20.59
N ILE A 335 5.17 -24.00 19.99
CA ILE A 335 5.10 -22.68 20.63
C ILE A 335 3.65 -22.20 20.74
N ARG A 336 3.35 -21.44 21.78
CA ARG A 336 2.03 -20.85 22.01
C ARG A 336 2.12 -19.35 22.24
N ILE A 337 1.59 -18.56 21.32
CA ILE A 337 1.33 -17.13 21.50
C ILE A 337 0.05 -16.95 22.31
N ALA A 338 0.22 -16.58 23.57
CA ALA A 338 -0.89 -16.33 24.49
C ALA A 338 -1.40 -14.87 24.41
N ARG A 339 -0.51 -13.91 24.07
CA ARG A 339 -0.87 -12.50 23.84
C ARG A 339 -0.02 -11.94 22.73
N PHE A 340 -0.61 -11.11 21.87
CA PHE A 340 0.12 -10.42 20.82
C PHE A 340 -0.36 -8.97 20.71
N VAL A 341 0.50 -8.04 21.13
CA VAL A 341 0.32 -6.61 20.93
C VAL A 341 1.18 -6.18 19.74
N ARG A 342 0.51 -5.77 18.68
CA ARG A 342 1.14 -5.37 17.41
C ARG A 342 0.96 -3.88 17.19
N VAL A 343 2.06 -3.15 17.17
CA VAL A 343 2.09 -1.68 17.08
C VAL A 343 2.57 -1.27 15.70
N ALA A 344 1.75 -0.51 14.96
CA ALA A 344 2.12 0.07 13.67
C ALA A 344 2.64 -0.92 12.59
N CYS A 345 2.24 -2.19 12.64
CA CYS A 345 2.73 -3.19 11.69
C CYS A 345 2.14 -2.97 10.28
N PRO A 346 2.95 -2.99 9.21
CA PRO A 346 2.45 -2.96 7.83
C PRO A 346 1.92 -4.34 7.42
N ALA A 347 0.91 -4.87 8.12
CA ALA A 347 0.44 -6.24 7.92
C ALA A 347 -0.17 -6.48 6.54
N ARG A 348 -0.70 -5.44 5.87
CA ARG A 348 -1.13 -5.45 4.44
C ARG A 348 -0.18 -4.65 3.54
N GLY A 349 1.07 -4.52 3.96
CA GLY A 349 2.04 -3.62 3.37
C GLY A 349 1.73 -2.14 3.63
N THR A 350 2.52 -1.23 3.08
CA THR A 350 2.23 0.20 3.16
C THR A 350 2.32 0.82 1.78
N THR A 351 1.42 1.78 1.51
CA THR A 351 1.44 2.53 0.25
C THR A 351 2.73 3.33 0.08
N LEU A 352 3.42 3.67 1.17
CA LEU A 352 4.72 4.34 1.12
C LEU A 352 5.83 3.45 0.50
N MET A 353 5.64 2.13 0.50
CA MET A 353 6.52 1.14 -0.11
C MET A 353 6.12 0.80 -1.56
N THR A 354 4.99 1.33 -2.06
CA THR A 354 4.53 1.03 -3.42
C THR A 354 5.30 1.85 -4.47
N GLY A 355 5.95 1.17 -5.41
CA GLY A 355 6.66 1.80 -6.51
C GLY A 355 8.09 2.19 -6.12
N ARG A 356 8.45 3.48 -6.29
CA ARG A 356 9.81 3.97 -5.99
C ARG A 356 9.89 4.42 -4.52
N LEU A 357 10.88 3.90 -3.80
CA LEU A 357 11.24 4.27 -2.41
C LEU A 357 11.74 5.73 -2.21
N ASP A 358 11.67 6.63 -3.20
CA ASP A 358 12.13 8.03 -3.05
C ASP A 358 11.34 8.78 -1.95
N ARG A 359 10.03 8.54 -1.90
CA ARG A 359 9.14 9.10 -0.87
C ARG A 359 9.43 8.51 0.50
N TRP A 360 9.59 7.19 0.59
CA TRP A 360 9.95 6.54 1.83
C TRP A 360 11.29 7.06 2.36
N ALA A 361 12.30 7.14 1.50
CA ALA A 361 13.61 7.66 1.86
C ALA A 361 13.51 9.11 2.34
N SER A 362 12.69 9.94 1.68
CA SER A 362 12.41 11.32 2.12
C SER A 362 11.75 11.36 3.50
N VAL A 363 10.70 10.56 3.75
CA VAL A 363 10.05 10.50 5.07
C VAL A 363 11.05 10.07 6.14
N MET A 364 11.81 9.00 5.89
CA MET A 364 12.83 8.52 6.84
C MET A 364 13.94 9.54 7.07
N PHE A 365 14.40 10.23 6.02
CA PHE A 365 15.45 11.23 6.13
C PHE A 365 15.08 12.39 7.07
N ASN A 366 13.81 12.82 7.06
CA ASN A 366 13.32 13.86 7.98
C ASN A 366 13.10 13.34 9.40
N LEU A 367 12.85 12.04 9.57
CA LEU A 367 12.66 11.42 10.88
C LEU A 367 13.98 11.00 11.55
N LEU A 368 15.09 11.01 10.82
CA LEU A 368 16.42 10.77 11.40
C LEU A 368 16.83 11.95 12.30
N PRO A 369 17.42 11.69 13.48
CA PRO A 369 17.92 12.74 14.37
C PRO A 369 19.05 13.52 13.69
N GLN A 370 18.95 14.85 13.67
CA GLN A 370 19.95 15.75 13.08
C GLN A 370 21.09 16.00 14.09
N GLY A 371 22.33 15.64 13.76
CA GLY A 371 23.52 15.83 14.61
C GLY A 371 24.84 15.38 13.94
N ASP A 372 25.94 16.03 14.31
CA ASP A 372 27.18 16.32 13.56
C ASP A 372 28.16 15.15 13.25
N VAL A 373 27.71 14.07 12.62
CA VAL A 373 28.60 13.00 12.08
C VAL A 373 28.07 12.51 10.72
N PRO A 374 28.94 12.15 9.75
CA PRO A 374 28.50 11.43 8.54
C PRO A 374 27.81 10.12 8.94
N ASP A 375 26.48 10.13 8.96
CA ASP A 375 25.67 9.02 9.45
C ASP A 375 25.59 7.90 8.40
N GLY A 376 25.84 6.66 8.82
CA GLY A 376 25.59 5.48 8.00
C GLY A 376 24.13 5.39 7.55
N GLY A 377 23.19 5.97 8.31
CA GLY A 377 21.78 6.09 7.92
C GLY A 377 21.58 6.96 6.68
N VAL A 378 22.28 8.10 6.60
CA VAL A 378 22.25 8.96 5.41
C VAL A 378 22.86 8.24 4.20
N ALA A 379 24.02 7.61 4.35
CA ALA A 379 24.64 6.83 3.26
C ALA A 379 23.70 5.74 2.73
N PHE A 380 22.99 5.05 3.64
CA PHE A 380 22.00 4.04 3.28
C PHE A 380 20.82 4.64 2.50
N LEU A 381 20.22 5.74 2.97
CA LEU A 381 19.10 6.39 2.28
C LEU A 381 19.50 6.91 0.90
N LEU A 382 20.71 7.48 0.78
CA LEU A 382 21.25 7.92 -0.52
C LEU A 382 21.46 6.73 -1.47
N ALA A 383 22.02 5.62 -0.99
CA ALA A 383 22.20 4.41 -1.79
C ALA A 383 20.86 3.81 -2.25
N VAL A 384 19.80 3.85 -1.42
CA VAL A 384 18.45 3.43 -1.81
C VAL A 384 17.91 4.29 -2.96
N VAL A 385 18.06 5.62 -2.87
CA VAL A 385 17.58 6.52 -3.94
C VAL A 385 18.40 6.37 -5.21
N GLN A 386 19.72 6.21 -5.08
CA GLN A 386 20.64 5.96 -6.20
C GLN A 386 20.30 4.69 -6.97
N GLN A 387 19.97 3.59 -6.27
CA GLN A 387 19.60 2.32 -6.89
C GLN A 387 18.16 2.31 -7.43
N ARG A 388 17.69 3.46 -7.91
CA ARG A 388 16.38 3.69 -8.52
C ARG A 388 15.22 3.30 -7.60
N CYS A 389 15.47 3.28 -6.30
CA CYS A 389 14.46 3.09 -5.28
C CYS A 389 13.69 1.76 -5.39
N ASP A 390 14.32 0.69 -5.87
CA ASP A 390 13.69 -0.64 -5.95
C ASP A 390 13.76 -1.38 -4.61
N ALA A 391 12.61 -1.49 -3.94
CA ALA A 391 12.51 -2.15 -2.65
C ALA A 391 12.89 -3.63 -2.70
N ARG A 392 12.81 -4.28 -3.87
CA ARG A 392 13.13 -5.70 -4.05
C ARG A 392 14.61 -6.02 -3.84
N ILE A 393 15.47 -5.00 -3.84
CA ILE A 393 16.90 -5.14 -3.53
C ILE A 393 17.13 -5.43 -2.03
N LEU A 394 16.19 -5.00 -1.17
CA LEU A 394 16.27 -5.14 0.28
C LEU A 394 15.14 -6.04 0.77
N PRO A 395 15.40 -7.34 1.05
CA PRO A 395 14.36 -8.29 1.45
C PRO A 395 13.51 -7.85 2.64
N GLY A 396 14.09 -7.04 3.54
CA GLY A 396 13.38 -6.48 4.67
C GLY A 396 12.39 -5.35 4.32
N LEU A 397 12.68 -4.54 3.30
CA LEU A 397 11.77 -3.50 2.79
C LEU A 397 10.74 -4.08 1.83
N GLU A 398 11.17 -4.98 0.94
CA GLU A 398 10.31 -5.70 0.01
C GLU A 398 9.11 -6.32 0.73
N ALA A 399 9.35 -6.94 1.89
CA ALA A 399 8.34 -7.59 2.72
C ALA A 399 7.23 -6.65 3.22
N MET A 400 7.40 -5.33 3.11
CA MET A 400 6.41 -4.32 3.48
C MET A 400 5.68 -3.74 2.27
N MET A 401 5.96 -4.18 1.04
CA MET A 401 5.19 -3.79 -0.13
C MET A 401 3.81 -4.47 -0.12
N PRO A 402 2.73 -3.76 -0.48
CA PRO A 402 1.38 -4.34 -0.54
C PRO A 402 1.25 -5.56 -1.46
N ASP A 403 2.03 -5.60 -2.54
CA ASP A 403 2.09 -6.68 -3.53
C ASP A 403 3.19 -7.71 -3.23
N SER A 404 3.85 -7.62 -2.06
CA SER A 404 4.89 -8.59 -1.69
C SER A 404 4.32 -9.99 -1.44
N PRO A 405 5.07 -11.05 -1.74
CA PRO A 405 4.68 -12.43 -1.48
C PRO A 405 4.39 -12.70 0.00
N LEU A 406 5.13 -12.05 0.90
CA LEU A 406 4.90 -12.19 2.32
C LEU A 406 3.57 -11.56 2.74
N VAL A 407 3.24 -10.36 2.24
CA VAL A 407 1.94 -9.73 2.55
C VAL A 407 0.79 -10.60 2.05
N ALA A 408 0.90 -11.14 0.83
CA ALA A 408 -0.10 -12.05 0.28
C ALA A 408 -0.25 -13.32 1.14
N LEU A 409 0.87 -13.94 1.55
CA LEU A 409 0.89 -15.11 2.44
C LEU A 409 0.23 -14.83 3.80
N LEU A 410 0.54 -13.70 4.43
CA LEU A 410 0.05 -13.35 5.76
C LEU A 410 -1.44 -12.96 5.77
N ASN A 411 -2.00 -12.53 4.64
CA ASN A 411 -3.40 -12.13 4.51
C ASN A 411 -4.24 -13.15 3.74
N ALA A 412 -3.72 -14.37 3.53
CA ALA A 412 -4.47 -15.43 2.86
C ALA A 412 -5.76 -15.74 3.65
N PRO A 413 -6.94 -15.66 3.02
CA PRO A 413 -8.23 -15.70 3.73
C PRO A 413 -8.62 -17.10 4.19
N ASP A 414 -8.06 -18.14 3.56
CA ASP A 414 -8.18 -19.53 3.98
C ASP A 414 -7.33 -19.83 5.23
N VAL A 415 -6.63 -18.84 5.78
CA VAL A 415 -5.81 -18.99 6.98
C VAL A 415 -6.55 -18.41 8.17
N ARG A 416 -6.81 -19.28 9.15
CA ARG A 416 -7.29 -18.86 10.47
C ARG A 416 -6.29 -19.28 11.55
N VAL A 417 -6.08 -18.41 12.53
CA VAL A 417 -5.15 -18.67 13.65
C VAL A 417 -5.84 -18.39 14.99
N ALA A 418 -5.52 -19.19 16.01
CA ALA A 418 -6.16 -19.11 17.32
C ALA A 418 -5.59 -18.03 18.23
N SER A 419 -4.39 -17.50 17.97
CA SER A 419 -3.75 -16.55 18.89
C SER A 419 -4.46 -15.18 18.85
N PRO A 420 -4.74 -14.55 20.01
CA PRO A 420 -5.40 -13.25 20.07
C PRO A 420 -4.49 -12.15 19.53
N LEU A 421 -5.09 -11.03 19.09
CA LEU A 421 -4.37 -9.90 18.53
C LEU A 421 -4.97 -8.56 19.01
N HIS A 422 -4.12 -7.74 19.62
CA HIS A 422 -4.37 -6.33 19.93
C HIS A 422 -3.52 -5.45 19.02
N VAL A 423 -4.16 -4.57 18.27
CA VAL A 423 -3.53 -3.64 17.34
C VAL A 423 -3.52 -2.24 17.95
N LEU A 424 -2.32 -1.69 18.14
CA LEU A 424 -2.16 -0.28 18.47
C LEU A 424 -1.82 0.48 17.18
N ALA A 425 -2.74 1.32 16.73
CA ALA A 425 -2.62 2.10 15.51
C ALA A 425 -2.56 3.60 15.79
N GLY A 426 -1.93 4.34 14.89
CA GLY A 426 -1.77 5.78 14.98
C GLY A 426 -2.21 6.46 13.69
N ALA A 427 -2.90 7.58 13.85
CA ALA A 427 -3.25 8.47 12.75
C ALA A 427 -2.68 9.87 13.04
N CYS A 428 -1.65 10.24 12.30
CA CYS A 428 -1.10 11.58 12.31
C CYS A 428 -2.14 12.54 11.70
N SER A 429 -2.42 13.65 12.39
CA SER A 429 -3.39 14.65 11.92
C SER A 429 -2.73 15.93 11.39
N GLY A 430 -1.44 15.89 11.04
CA GLY A 430 -0.70 17.07 10.56
C GLY A 430 -0.89 17.30 9.06
N GLU A 431 -1.19 18.55 8.66
CA GLU A 431 -1.32 18.96 7.26
C GLU A 431 0.02 19.29 6.56
N GLY A 432 1.14 18.77 7.10
CA GLY A 432 2.48 19.08 6.62
C GLY A 432 2.96 18.19 5.46
N LEU A 433 4.15 18.47 4.89
CA LEU A 433 4.74 17.72 3.77
C LEU A 433 4.86 16.23 4.08
N LEU A 434 5.26 15.88 5.30
CA LEU A 434 5.37 14.49 5.73
C LEU A 434 4.00 13.79 5.75
N GLY A 435 2.96 14.49 6.18
CA GLY A 435 1.57 14.01 6.09
C GLY A 435 1.19 13.79 4.63
N TRP A 436 1.42 14.78 3.76
CA TRP A 436 1.15 14.67 2.32
C TRP A 436 1.92 13.52 1.64
N LEU A 437 3.21 13.31 1.97
CA LEU A 437 4.01 12.20 1.44
C LEU A 437 3.45 10.84 1.88
N GLY A 438 2.99 10.73 3.13
CA GLY A 438 2.33 9.52 3.67
C GLY A 438 0.91 9.29 3.13
N ASP A 439 0.18 10.38 2.85
CA ASP A 439 -1.23 10.39 2.40
C ASP A 439 -1.41 10.18 0.88
N CYS A 440 -0.34 10.24 0.09
CA CYS A 440 -0.41 10.44 -1.37
C CYS A 440 -0.91 9.23 -2.21
N LEU A 441 -1.57 8.23 -1.62
CA LEU A 441 -2.15 7.10 -2.34
C LEU A 441 -3.50 6.63 -1.75
N ASP A 442 -4.54 6.77 -2.59
CA ASP A 442 -5.90 6.21 -2.57
C ASP A 442 -6.60 5.96 -1.21
N ASP A 443 -7.47 6.90 -0.84
CA ASP A 443 -8.33 6.88 0.34
C ASP A 443 -9.32 5.70 0.38
N GLN A 444 -9.60 5.04 -0.76
CA GLN A 444 -10.71 4.10 -0.85
C GLN A 444 -10.44 2.72 -0.21
N LEU A 445 -9.20 2.20 -0.28
CA LEU A 445 -8.87 0.87 0.25
C LEU A 445 -8.14 0.91 1.60
N TYR A 446 -7.31 1.95 1.82
CA TYR A 446 -6.47 2.09 3.01
C TYR A 446 -6.95 3.17 4.00
N GLY A 447 -8.08 3.83 3.70
CA GLY A 447 -8.85 4.65 4.64
C GLY A 447 -8.23 6.00 5.02
N GLY A 448 -7.23 6.47 4.26
CA GLY A 448 -6.58 7.80 4.39
C GLY A 448 -5.80 8.07 5.67
N GLN A 449 -6.07 7.34 6.75
CA GLN A 449 -5.43 7.51 8.05
C GLN A 449 -4.14 6.70 8.13
N ASN A 450 -3.03 7.33 8.49
CA ASN A 450 -1.73 6.69 8.65
C ASN A 450 -0.88 7.40 9.71
N ASP A 451 0.19 6.75 10.17
CA ASP A 451 1.15 7.30 11.14
C ASP A 451 2.40 7.92 10.47
N LEU A 452 2.24 8.47 9.26
CA LEU A 452 3.26 8.89 8.29
C LEU A 452 3.93 7.76 7.50
N VAL A 453 3.91 6.53 8.01
CA VAL A 453 4.61 5.40 7.36
C VAL A 453 3.67 4.28 6.99
N VAL A 454 2.70 3.94 7.84
CA VAL A 454 1.79 2.80 7.64
C VAL A 454 0.34 3.26 7.76
N ASN A 455 -0.51 2.77 6.86
CA ASN A 455 -1.94 3.04 6.90
C ASN A 455 -2.62 2.26 8.04
N CYS A 456 -3.56 2.89 8.74
CA CYS A 456 -4.31 2.29 9.85
C CYS A 456 -5.05 1.01 9.41
N ALA A 457 -5.62 1.01 8.20
CA ALA A 457 -6.28 -0.17 7.63
C ALA A 457 -5.30 -1.33 7.35
N SER A 458 -4.03 -1.01 7.07
CA SER A 458 -2.97 -2.02 6.95
C SER A 458 -2.60 -2.61 8.31
N MET A 459 -2.53 -1.78 9.34
CA MET A 459 -2.21 -2.22 10.71
C MET A 459 -3.20 -3.23 11.28
N ALA A 460 -4.43 -3.26 10.77
CA ALA A 460 -5.47 -4.20 11.18
C ALA A 460 -5.43 -5.55 10.42
N GLY A 461 -4.56 -5.73 9.43
CA GLY A 461 -4.52 -6.94 8.60
C GLY A 461 -3.79 -8.15 9.20
N GLY A 462 -3.35 -9.08 8.36
CA GLY A 462 -2.79 -10.37 8.75
C GLY A 462 -3.84 -11.48 8.79
N ALA A 463 -3.47 -12.63 9.35
CA ALA A 463 -4.32 -13.82 9.31
C ALA A 463 -5.61 -13.62 10.11
N THR A 464 -6.71 -14.22 9.65
CA THR A 464 -7.99 -14.17 10.35
C THR A 464 -7.87 -14.82 11.72
N ARG A 465 -8.36 -14.16 12.76
CA ARG A 465 -8.28 -14.64 14.14
C ARG A 465 -9.55 -15.41 14.55
N SER A 466 -9.43 -16.35 15.48
CA SER A 466 -10.58 -17.05 16.07
C SER A 466 -11.44 -16.13 16.94
N THR A 467 -10.81 -15.17 17.60
CA THR A 467 -11.45 -14.08 18.33
C THR A 467 -11.35 -12.78 17.54
N PRO A 468 -12.28 -11.82 17.69
CA PRO A 468 -12.17 -10.53 17.01
C PRO A 468 -10.83 -9.85 17.29
N VAL A 469 -10.20 -9.30 16.25
CA VAL A 469 -9.03 -8.42 16.39
C VAL A 469 -9.49 -7.18 17.16
N ARG A 470 -8.75 -6.78 18.19
CA ARG A 470 -9.08 -5.57 18.95
C ARG A 470 -8.12 -4.45 18.57
N GLN A 471 -8.63 -3.24 18.32
CA GLN A 471 -7.83 -2.09 17.93
C GLN A 471 -8.03 -0.91 18.89
N LEU A 472 -6.91 -0.25 19.21
CA LEU A 472 -6.89 1.11 19.75
C LEU A 472 -6.26 2.02 18.71
N LEU A 473 -7.00 3.05 18.29
CA LEU A 473 -6.54 4.04 17.32
C LEU A 473 -6.24 5.38 18.02
N LEU A 474 -4.98 5.79 17.99
CA LEU A 474 -4.50 7.04 18.56
C LEU A 474 -4.43 8.13 17.50
N ARG A 475 -5.13 9.24 17.70
CA ARG A 475 -5.16 10.37 16.75
C ARG A 475 -4.38 11.57 17.31
N GLY A 476 -3.69 12.30 16.46
CA GLY A 476 -3.15 13.63 16.80
C GLY A 476 -1.88 14.00 16.02
N PRO A 477 -1.45 15.28 16.09
CA PRO A 477 -0.33 15.79 15.31
C PRO A 477 1.03 15.20 15.75
N GLN A 478 1.10 14.71 16.98
CA GLN A 478 2.28 14.05 17.54
C GLN A 478 2.22 12.52 17.37
N ALA A 479 1.22 11.94 16.70
CA ALA A 479 1.13 10.48 16.51
C ALA A 479 1.86 10.09 15.23
N HIS A 480 3.10 9.62 15.35
CA HIS A 480 3.86 9.17 14.19
C HIS A 480 4.58 7.85 14.45
N HIS A 481 5.00 7.21 13.37
CA HIS A 481 5.46 5.83 13.33
C HIS A 481 6.51 5.43 14.38
N LEU A 482 7.39 6.38 14.76
CA LEU A 482 8.57 6.12 15.59
C LEU A 482 8.38 6.42 17.08
N ASN A 483 7.27 7.03 17.50
CA ASN A 483 7.15 7.55 18.87
C ASN A 483 6.08 6.89 19.75
N TYR A 484 5.48 5.77 19.30
CA TYR A 484 4.45 5.06 20.09
C TYR A 484 4.92 4.77 21.52
N PHE A 485 6.15 4.30 21.71
CA PHE A 485 6.64 3.96 23.05
C PHE A 485 7.23 5.16 23.82
N GLU A 486 7.48 6.30 23.17
CA GLU A 486 7.85 7.54 23.87
C GLU A 486 6.64 8.22 24.48
N ARG A 487 5.45 7.99 23.92
CA ARG A 487 4.22 8.62 24.36
C ARG A 487 3.56 7.82 25.47
N ALA A 488 3.42 8.43 26.65
CA ALA A 488 2.84 7.79 27.82
C ALA A 488 1.48 7.09 27.57
N PRO A 489 0.50 7.67 26.82
CA PRO A 489 -0.78 6.99 26.57
C PRO A 489 -0.64 5.68 25.78
N SER A 490 0.17 5.65 24.72
CA SER A 490 0.41 4.44 23.92
C SER A 490 1.25 3.41 24.66
N SER A 491 2.28 3.86 25.39
CA SER A 491 3.12 2.99 26.21
C SER A 491 2.30 2.26 27.27
N LEU A 492 1.44 3.00 27.96
CA LEU A 492 0.54 2.46 28.96
C LEU A 492 -0.44 1.45 28.33
N ALA A 493 -1.08 1.82 27.21
CA ALA A 493 -2.03 0.95 26.52
C ALA A 493 -1.40 -0.34 25.97
N ALA A 494 -0.14 -0.29 25.53
CA ALA A 494 0.59 -1.47 25.07
C ALA A 494 0.85 -2.43 26.23
N VAL A 495 1.26 -1.90 27.39
CA VAL A 495 1.54 -2.68 28.60
C VAL A 495 0.25 -3.23 29.22
N GLN A 496 -0.83 -2.45 29.23
CA GLN A 496 -2.15 -2.90 29.71
C GLN A 496 -2.65 -4.11 28.92
N ALA A 497 -2.59 -4.05 27.59
CA ALA A 497 -2.97 -5.18 26.74
C ALA A 497 -2.09 -6.42 27.01
N LEU A 498 -0.78 -6.24 27.23
CA LEU A 498 0.13 -7.32 27.63
C LEU A 498 -0.21 -7.93 29.00
N THR A 499 -0.75 -7.15 29.94
CA THR A 499 -1.16 -7.63 31.26
C THR A 499 -2.60 -8.17 31.29
N GLY A 500 -3.38 -7.96 30.22
CA GLY A 500 -4.75 -8.46 30.06
C GLY A 500 -5.85 -7.42 30.28
N ASP A 501 -5.49 -6.15 30.45
CA ASP A 501 -6.44 -5.02 30.46
C ASP A 501 -6.63 -4.52 29.02
N GLU A 502 -7.78 -4.85 28.44
CA GLU A 502 -8.15 -4.50 27.06
C GLU A 502 -9.27 -3.44 27.00
N THR A 503 -9.55 -2.74 28.10
CA THR A 503 -10.65 -1.76 28.21
C THR A 503 -10.61 -0.65 27.17
N ALA A 504 -9.41 -0.20 26.79
CA ALA A 504 -9.21 0.83 25.79
C ALA A 504 -9.37 0.32 24.33
N TYR A 505 -9.40 -0.99 24.10
CA TYR A 505 -9.41 -1.55 22.74
C TYR A 505 -10.81 -1.95 22.32
N GLN A 506 -11.21 -1.49 21.13
CA GLN A 506 -12.50 -1.83 20.54
C GLN A 506 -12.33 -3.07 19.64
N PRO A 507 -13.27 -4.04 19.66
CA PRO A 507 -13.27 -5.09 18.67
C PRO A 507 -13.48 -4.47 17.30
N LEU A 508 -12.58 -4.77 16.36
CA LEU A 508 -12.84 -4.49 14.97
C LEU A 508 -13.94 -5.45 14.51
N PRO A 509 -14.97 -4.96 13.81
CA PRO A 509 -15.85 -5.85 13.10
C PRO A 509 -14.96 -6.71 12.22
N GLY A 510 -14.93 -8.01 12.49
CA GLY A 510 -14.30 -8.93 11.57
C GLY A 510 -14.94 -8.75 10.20
N ILE A 511 -14.33 -9.32 9.17
CA ILE A 511 -15.14 -9.76 8.03
C ILE A 511 -16.00 -10.89 8.61
N GLU A 512 -17.07 -10.54 9.31
CA GLU A 512 -18.04 -11.49 9.82
C GLU A 512 -18.73 -12.05 8.60
N HIS A 513 -18.59 -13.37 8.41
CA HIS A 513 -19.43 -14.16 7.51
C HIS A 513 -20.87 -14.29 8.05
N GLY A 514 -21.40 -13.21 8.63
CA GLY A 514 -22.81 -13.07 8.98
C GLY A 514 -23.64 -12.71 7.74
N PRO A 515 -24.97 -12.83 7.81
CA PRO A 515 -25.85 -12.58 6.67
C PRO A 515 -25.59 -11.18 6.10
N LEU A 516 -25.03 -11.16 4.89
CA LEU A 516 -24.59 -9.97 4.17
C LEU A 516 -25.67 -8.88 4.21
N ALA A 517 -25.35 -7.72 4.78
CA ALA A 517 -26.21 -6.55 4.70
C ALA A 517 -26.32 -6.12 3.23
N ARG A 518 -27.51 -6.24 2.62
CA ARG A 518 -27.71 -6.04 1.18
C ARG A 518 -28.05 -4.58 0.87
N GLY A 519 -27.04 -3.72 0.65
CA GLY A 519 -27.29 -2.34 0.22
C GLY A 519 -27.67 -2.27 -1.26
N GLY A 520 -28.58 -1.36 -1.62
CA GLY A 520 -28.94 -1.13 -3.02
C GLY A 520 -29.79 -2.21 -3.69
N GLU A 521 -30.35 -3.17 -2.95
CA GLU A 521 -31.35 -4.13 -3.49
C GLU A 521 -32.78 -3.60 -3.31
N VAL A 522 -33.06 -2.96 -2.17
CA VAL A 522 -34.41 -2.52 -1.81
C VAL A 522 -34.54 -1.01 -2.00
N PRO A 523 -35.57 -0.53 -2.73
CA PRO A 523 -35.90 0.88 -2.79
C PRO A 523 -36.23 1.44 -1.39
N LYS A 524 -35.66 2.61 -1.08
CA LYS A 524 -36.01 3.36 0.13
C LYS A 524 -37.26 4.20 -0.20
N ARG A 525 -38.43 3.54 -0.15
CA ARG A 525 -39.73 4.10 -0.56
C ARG A 525 -40.13 5.30 0.31
N ARG A 526 -40.71 6.31 -0.33
CA ARG A 526 -41.31 7.46 0.37
C ARG A 526 -42.52 7.98 -0.40
N ALA A 527 -43.70 7.88 0.21
CA ALA A 527 -44.93 8.35 -0.42
C ALA A 527 -44.86 9.86 -0.71
N HIS A 528 -45.32 10.25 -1.90
CA HIS A 528 -45.42 11.65 -2.36
C HIS A 528 -44.10 12.46 -2.40
N ALA A 529 -42.94 11.83 -2.26
CA ALA A 529 -41.64 12.50 -2.38
C ALA A 529 -41.11 12.47 -3.83
N PRO A 530 -40.16 13.38 -4.18
CA PRO A 530 -39.35 13.26 -5.40
C PRO A 530 -38.67 11.89 -5.50
N ILE A 531 -38.54 11.38 -6.73
CA ILE A 531 -37.88 10.11 -6.99
C ILE A 531 -36.45 10.37 -7.43
N VAL A 532 -35.50 9.61 -6.89
CA VAL A 532 -34.12 9.56 -7.38
C VAL A 532 -33.71 8.15 -7.76
N LEU A 533 -33.33 7.97 -9.01
CA LEU A 533 -32.67 6.76 -9.50
C LEU A 533 -31.15 6.91 -9.26
N LEU A 534 -30.54 5.94 -8.59
CA LEU A 534 -29.09 5.94 -8.31
C LEU A 534 -28.41 4.79 -9.07
N LEU A 535 -27.48 5.14 -9.97
CA LEU A 535 -26.74 4.20 -10.80
C LEU A 535 -25.25 4.22 -10.44
N PRO A 536 -24.66 3.07 -10.06
CA PRO A 536 -23.23 2.97 -9.76
C PRO A 536 -22.38 2.95 -11.04
N ASP A 537 -21.07 3.11 -10.85
CA ASP A 537 -20.05 2.97 -11.89
C ASP A 537 -19.79 1.50 -12.26
N ILE A 538 -18.97 1.28 -13.29
CA ILE A 538 -18.37 -0.02 -13.62
C ILE A 538 -17.76 -0.62 -12.35
N MET A 539 -17.99 -1.91 -12.13
CA MET A 539 -17.55 -2.63 -10.92
C MET A 539 -18.17 -2.15 -9.60
N GLY A 540 -19.11 -1.20 -9.62
CA GLY A 540 -19.79 -0.68 -8.42
C GLY A 540 -21.01 -1.48 -7.96
N SER A 541 -21.47 -2.45 -8.76
CA SER A 541 -22.54 -3.39 -8.40
C SER A 541 -21.96 -4.73 -7.99
N HIS A 542 -22.51 -5.35 -6.94
CA HIS A 542 -22.21 -6.74 -6.63
C HIS A 542 -22.77 -7.66 -7.72
N LEU A 543 -22.05 -8.73 -8.04
CA LEU A 543 -22.52 -9.79 -8.93
C LEU A 543 -22.66 -11.08 -8.12
N GLN A 544 -23.72 -11.86 -8.37
CA GLN A 544 -23.98 -13.13 -7.68
C GLN A 544 -24.37 -14.24 -8.64
N VAL A 545 -24.06 -15.48 -8.25
CA VAL A 545 -24.57 -16.72 -8.86
C VAL A 545 -25.32 -17.50 -7.78
N GLY A 546 -26.61 -17.74 -8.00
CA GLY A 546 -27.47 -18.30 -6.95
C GLY A 546 -27.51 -17.38 -5.72
N SER A 547 -27.14 -17.90 -4.55
CA SER A 547 -27.03 -17.13 -3.30
C SER A 547 -25.65 -16.52 -3.03
N ASN A 548 -24.67 -16.75 -3.90
CA ASN A 548 -23.26 -16.45 -3.63
C ASN A 548 -22.81 -15.20 -4.40
N ARG A 549 -22.38 -14.15 -3.68
CA ARG A 549 -21.74 -12.96 -4.27
C ARG A 549 -20.34 -13.33 -4.77
N ILE A 550 -20.09 -13.12 -6.05
CA ILE A 550 -18.79 -13.35 -6.71
C ILE A 550 -18.01 -12.05 -6.93
N TRP A 551 -18.68 -10.89 -6.84
CA TRP A 551 -18.08 -9.56 -6.94
C TRP A 551 -18.83 -8.59 -6.03
N PHE A 552 -18.21 -7.63 -5.33
CA PHE A 552 -16.86 -7.67 -4.78
C PHE A 552 -16.93 -8.41 -3.44
N ASP A 553 -16.66 -9.72 -3.45
CA ASP A 553 -16.51 -10.53 -2.23
C ASP A 553 -15.07 -11.04 -2.19
N PRO A 554 -14.22 -10.49 -1.29
CA PRO A 554 -12.82 -10.86 -1.21
C PRO A 554 -12.60 -12.37 -1.02
N VAL A 555 -13.49 -13.08 -0.33
CA VAL A 555 -13.32 -14.52 -0.09
C VAL A 555 -13.68 -15.31 -1.34
N ASN A 556 -14.80 -15.01 -2.01
CA ASN A 556 -15.16 -15.70 -3.26
C ASN A 556 -14.20 -15.35 -4.41
N LEU A 557 -13.66 -14.12 -4.45
CA LEU A 557 -12.62 -13.74 -5.40
C LEU A 557 -11.34 -14.51 -5.15
N VAL A 558 -10.89 -14.58 -3.89
CA VAL A 558 -9.70 -15.35 -3.51
C VAL A 558 -9.93 -16.85 -3.61
N GLU A 559 -11.14 -17.40 -3.57
CA GLU A 559 -11.39 -18.82 -3.89
C GLU A 559 -11.18 -19.16 -5.40
N GLY A 560 -10.64 -18.23 -6.19
CA GLY A 560 -10.31 -18.46 -7.59
C GLY A 560 -11.55 -18.62 -8.46
N ARG A 561 -12.72 -18.26 -7.95
CA ARG A 561 -14.01 -18.33 -8.66
C ARG A 561 -14.20 -17.19 -9.66
N ILE A 562 -13.13 -16.45 -9.98
CA ILE A 562 -13.13 -15.39 -11.00
C ILE A 562 -13.47 -15.94 -12.40
N GLU A 563 -13.22 -17.22 -12.67
CA GLU A 563 -13.71 -17.91 -13.88
C GLU A 563 -15.24 -17.90 -14.00
N ARG A 564 -15.97 -17.81 -12.86
CA ARG A 564 -17.43 -17.60 -12.85
C ARG A 564 -17.80 -16.19 -13.28
N LEU A 565 -16.86 -15.24 -13.30
CA LEU A 565 -17.06 -13.91 -13.88
C LEU A 565 -16.83 -13.89 -15.40
N ALA A 566 -16.52 -15.02 -16.06
CA ALA A 566 -16.50 -15.07 -17.52
C ALA A 566 -17.88 -14.76 -18.11
N VAL A 567 -17.90 -14.02 -19.22
CA VAL A 567 -19.13 -13.72 -19.97
C VAL A 567 -19.65 -15.01 -20.61
N GLY A 568 -20.96 -15.23 -20.56
CA GLY A 568 -21.61 -16.45 -21.10
C GLY A 568 -21.91 -17.54 -20.04
N GLN A 569 -21.48 -17.36 -18.79
CA GLN A 569 -21.90 -18.22 -17.68
C GLN A 569 -23.38 -17.97 -17.33
N PRO A 570 -24.22 -19.00 -17.22
CA PRO A 570 -25.64 -18.84 -16.91
C PRO A 570 -25.83 -18.38 -15.45
N HIS A 571 -26.91 -17.62 -15.21
CA HIS A 571 -27.41 -17.23 -13.87
C HIS A 571 -26.59 -16.22 -13.04
N ILE A 572 -25.79 -15.35 -13.68
CA ILE A 572 -25.18 -14.20 -12.98
C ILE A 572 -26.16 -13.04 -12.96
N VAL A 573 -26.44 -12.50 -11.77
CA VAL A 573 -27.31 -11.34 -11.58
C VAL A 573 -26.66 -10.29 -10.69
N SER A 574 -27.10 -9.04 -10.81
CA SER A 574 -26.70 -7.98 -9.90
C SER A 574 -27.34 -8.16 -8.52
N ALA A 575 -26.58 -7.93 -7.45
CA ALA A 575 -26.95 -8.22 -6.06
C ALA A 575 -26.77 -7.00 -5.14
N GLY A 576 -27.25 -5.85 -5.59
CA GLY A 576 -27.03 -4.58 -4.90
C GLY A 576 -25.70 -3.92 -5.28
N TRP A 577 -25.34 -2.87 -4.56
CA TRP A 577 -24.12 -2.09 -4.79
C TRP A 577 -23.09 -2.31 -3.69
N ILE A 578 -21.86 -1.90 -3.94
CA ILE A 578 -20.82 -1.89 -2.91
C ILE A 578 -21.25 -0.91 -1.80
N GLU A 579 -21.58 -1.44 -0.62
CA GLU A 579 -22.27 -0.69 0.42
C GLU A 579 -21.43 0.49 0.94
N SER A 580 -20.13 0.29 1.14
CA SER A 580 -19.21 1.33 1.60
C SER A 580 -19.15 2.55 0.67
N CYS A 581 -19.39 2.36 -0.64
CA CYS A 581 -19.32 3.41 -1.64
C CYS A 581 -20.63 4.21 -1.76
N TYR A 582 -21.78 3.52 -1.80
CA TYR A 582 -23.03 4.14 -2.22
C TYR A 582 -24.07 4.27 -1.10
N GLU A 583 -24.02 3.41 -0.09
CA GLU A 583 -25.08 3.35 0.94
C GLU A 583 -25.14 4.60 1.83
N PRO A 584 -24.02 5.20 2.30
CA PRO A 584 -24.09 6.45 3.07
C PRO A 584 -24.78 7.58 2.31
N PHE A 585 -24.49 7.73 1.02
CA PHE A 585 -25.10 8.74 0.17
C PHE A 585 -26.59 8.43 -0.12
N ALA A 586 -26.93 7.16 -0.36
CA ALA A 586 -28.31 6.75 -0.52
C ALA A 586 -29.15 7.01 0.75
N ARG A 587 -28.60 6.80 1.95
CA ARG A 587 -29.27 7.13 3.21
C ARG A 587 -29.47 8.63 3.38
N PHE A 588 -28.47 9.43 3.01
CA PHE A 588 -28.60 10.89 3.00
C PHE A 588 -29.73 11.36 2.07
N LEU A 589 -29.78 10.87 0.83
CA LEU A 589 -30.86 11.20 -0.11
C LEU A 589 -32.24 10.76 0.39
N ALA A 590 -32.33 9.58 1.04
CA ALA A 590 -33.57 9.05 1.58
C ALA A 590 -34.21 9.94 2.66
N GLN A 591 -33.45 10.87 3.25
CA GLN A 591 -33.98 11.88 4.18
C GLN A 591 -34.94 12.86 3.52
N SER A 592 -34.92 13.01 2.18
CA SER A 592 -35.80 13.93 1.45
C SER A 592 -36.46 13.36 0.19
N GLN A 593 -36.01 12.21 -0.31
CA GLN A 593 -36.42 11.65 -1.61
C GLN A 593 -36.70 10.14 -1.49
N GLU A 594 -37.51 9.60 -2.41
CA GLU A 594 -37.59 8.17 -2.63
C GLU A 594 -36.37 7.70 -3.44
N VAL A 595 -35.50 6.91 -2.82
CA VAL A 595 -34.27 6.41 -3.46
C VAL A 595 -34.51 5.04 -4.07
N ARG A 596 -34.39 4.95 -5.39
CA ARG A 596 -34.49 3.69 -6.15
C ARG A 596 -33.10 3.31 -6.68
N PRO A 597 -32.48 2.26 -6.13
CA PRO A 597 -31.22 1.76 -6.68
C PRO A 597 -31.45 1.09 -8.03
N PHE A 598 -30.53 1.29 -8.98
CA PHE A 598 -30.43 0.46 -10.17
C PHE A 598 -29.02 -0.08 -10.29
N THR A 599 -28.86 -1.36 -9.97
CA THR A 599 -27.60 -2.09 -10.06
C THR A 599 -27.67 -3.04 -11.23
N TYR A 600 -26.54 -3.27 -11.90
CA TYR A 600 -26.53 -3.94 -13.20
C TYR A 600 -25.21 -4.70 -13.40
N ASP A 601 -25.25 -5.67 -14.31
CA ASP A 601 -24.05 -6.42 -14.69
C ASP A 601 -23.14 -5.58 -15.58
N TRP A 602 -22.18 -4.93 -14.92
CA TRP A 602 -21.22 -4.02 -15.53
C TRP A 602 -20.25 -4.69 -16.50
N ARG A 603 -20.22 -6.03 -16.59
CA ARG A 603 -19.40 -6.74 -17.58
C ARG A 603 -20.03 -6.70 -18.96
N LEU A 604 -21.35 -6.58 -19.04
CA LEU A 604 -22.11 -6.58 -20.29
C LEU A 604 -22.04 -5.21 -20.96
N SER A 605 -22.41 -5.15 -22.25
CA SER A 605 -22.32 -3.92 -23.03
C SER A 605 -23.22 -2.81 -22.48
N LEU A 606 -22.90 -1.57 -22.83
CA LEU A 606 -23.70 -0.40 -22.49
C LEU A 606 -25.13 -0.53 -23.03
N GLN A 607 -25.32 -1.09 -24.23
CA GLN A 607 -26.63 -1.32 -24.83
C GLN A 607 -27.45 -2.32 -24.02
N HIS A 608 -26.82 -3.40 -23.55
CA HIS A 608 -27.48 -4.38 -22.70
C HIS A 608 -27.91 -3.74 -21.37
N SER A 609 -26.99 -3.07 -20.70
CA SER A 609 -27.25 -2.41 -19.42
C SER A 609 -28.31 -1.31 -19.52
N ALA A 610 -28.30 -0.53 -20.60
CA ALA A 610 -29.33 0.49 -20.86
C ALA A 610 -30.69 -0.15 -21.13
N SER A 611 -30.74 -1.24 -21.90
CA SER A 611 -31.98 -1.98 -22.16
C SER A 611 -32.59 -2.53 -20.87
N ALA A 612 -31.76 -3.03 -19.95
CA ALA A 612 -32.18 -3.49 -18.63
C ALA A 612 -32.68 -2.33 -17.73
N PHE A 613 -32.18 -1.11 -17.94
CA PHE A 613 -32.61 0.08 -17.21
C PHE A 613 -33.94 0.67 -17.69
N LEU A 614 -34.29 0.48 -18.97
CA LEU A 614 -35.48 1.09 -19.58
C LEU A 614 -36.79 0.84 -18.79
N PRO A 615 -37.12 -0.39 -18.35
CA PRO A 615 -38.36 -0.62 -17.60
C PRO A 615 -38.40 0.14 -16.28
N VAL A 616 -37.26 0.23 -15.58
CA VAL A 616 -37.13 0.94 -14.29
C VAL A 616 -37.29 2.44 -14.49
N LEU A 617 -36.68 2.97 -15.56
CA LEU A 617 -36.83 4.38 -15.94
C LEU A 617 -38.28 4.69 -16.31
N ASP A 618 -38.92 3.88 -17.15
CA ASP A 618 -40.30 4.09 -17.59
C ASP A 618 -41.31 3.98 -16.44
N GLU A 619 -41.09 3.10 -15.47
CA GLU A 619 -41.85 3.05 -14.22
C GLU A 619 -41.64 4.30 -13.36
N ALA A 620 -40.40 4.73 -13.16
CA ALA A 620 -40.10 5.93 -12.37
C ALA A 620 -40.68 7.20 -13.00
N MET A 621 -40.70 7.29 -14.34
CA MET A 621 -41.34 8.38 -15.07
C MET A 621 -42.86 8.38 -14.85
N ARG A 622 -43.52 7.23 -14.98
CA ARG A 622 -44.97 7.12 -14.70
C ARG A 622 -45.31 7.51 -13.26
N ASP A 623 -44.52 7.05 -12.29
CA ASP A 623 -44.75 7.36 -10.89
C ASP A 623 -44.53 8.85 -10.60
N ALA A 624 -43.52 9.46 -11.20
CA ALA A 624 -43.25 10.89 -11.08
C ALA A 624 -44.40 11.72 -11.69
N GLU A 625 -44.89 11.33 -12.87
CA GLU A 625 -46.04 11.92 -13.55
C GLU A 625 -47.29 11.87 -12.67
N GLN A 626 -47.62 10.69 -12.13
CA GLN A 626 -48.79 10.49 -11.25
C GLN A 626 -48.71 11.31 -9.95
N ARG A 627 -47.51 11.50 -9.42
CA ARG A 627 -47.29 12.23 -8.16
C ARG A 627 -47.16 13.74 -8.36
N GLY A 628 -46.99 14.22 -9.59
CA GLY A 628 -46.61 15.61 -9.86
C GLY A 628 -45.27 16.00 -9.22
N GLN A 629 -44.34 15.04 -9.10
CA GLN A 629 -43.04 15.22 -8.43
C GLN A 629 -41.88 15.08 -9.44
N PRO A 630 -40.72 15.70 -9.18
CA PRO A 630 -39.57 15.58 -10.07
C PRO A 630 -38.94 14.18 -10.04
N LEU A 631 -38.41 13.76 -11.19
CA LEU A 631 -37.57 12.57 -11.33
C LEU A 631 -36.10 12.98 -11.49
N ARG A 632 -35.24 12.53 -10.58
CA ARG A 632 -33.80 12.79 -10.60
C ARG A 632 -33.06 11.49 -10.90
N ILE A 633 -31.98 11.61 -11.65
CA ILE A 633 -31.07 10.49 -11.94
C ILE A 633 -29.69 10.94 -11.49
N VAL A 634 -29.10 10.21 -10.56
CA VAL A 634 -27.70 10.39 -10.15
C VAL A 634 -26.94 9.17 -10.63
N ALA A 635 -25.94 9.39 -11.47
CA ALA A 635 -25.25 8.31 -12.14
C ALA A 635 -23.73 8.52 -12.07
N HIS A 636 -23.03 7.54 -11.50
CA HIS A 636 -21.58 7.56 -11.31
C HIS A 636 -20.89 6.82 -12.47
N GLY A 637 -19.82 7.41 -13.02
CA GLY A 637 -18.98 6.80 -14.06
C GLY A 637 -19.77 6.22 -15.23
N MET A 638 -19.62 4.91 -15.50
CA MET A 638 -20.31 4.15 -16.54
C MET A 638 -21.84 4.20 -16.41
N GLY A 639 -22.38 4.29 -15.19
CA GLY A 639 -23.82 4.43 -14.97
C GLY A 639 -24.41 5.67 -15.65
N GLY A 640 -23.60 6.73 -15.82
CA GLY A 640 -24.04 7.91 -16.56
C GLY A 640 -24.21 7.68 -18.06
N LEU A 641 -23.37 6.81 -18.65
CA LEU A 641 -23.52 6.40 -20.05
C LEU A 641 -24.76 5.52 -20.22
N VAL A 642 -24.99 4.59 -19.29
CA VAL A 642 -26.20 3.76 -19.24
C VAL A 642 -27.46 4.64 -19.19
N ALA A 643 -27.49 5.61 -18.27
CA ALA A 643 -28.60 6.56 -18.15
C ALA A 643 -28.81 7.38 -19.43
N ARG A 644 -27.74 7.91 -20.02
CA ARG A 644 -27.82 8.69 -21.27
C ARG A 644 -28.35 7.87 -22.43
N LEU A 645 -27.88 6.63 -22.58
CA LEU A 645 -28.30 5.75 -23.65
C LEU A 645 -29.78 5.38 -23.51
N ALA A 646 -30.23 5.09 -22.30
CA ALA A 646 -31.65 4.85 -22.01
C ALA A 646 -32.53 6.11 -22.24
N LEU A 647 -32.00 7.30 -21.96
CA LEU A 647 -32.69 8.56 -22.15
C LEU A 647 -32.72 9.06 -23.59
N LYS A 648 -31.92 8.50 -24.50
CA LYS A 648 -31.77 8.96 -25.90
C LYS A 648 -33.12 9.26 -26.57
N ASP A 649 -34.07 8.33 -26.46
CA ASP A 649 -35.39 8.44 -27.08
C ASP A 649 -36.49 8.87 -26.07
N ARG A 650 -36.12 9.16 -24.82
CA ARG A 650 -37.02 9.55 -23.72
C ARG A 650 -36.77 10.95 -23.18
N TRP A 651 -35.77 11.65 -23.72
CA TRP A 651 -35.32 12.94 -23.21
C TRP A 651 -36.44 13.99 -23.19
N GLN A 652 -37.28 14.04 -24.21
CA GLN A 652 -38.41 14.97 -24.25
C GLN A 652 -39.42 14.70 -23.13
N ARG A 653 -39.80 13.44 -22.93
CA ARG A 653 -40.72 13.04 -21.84
C ARG A 653 -40.10 13.30 -20.46
N PHE A 654 -38.81 13.03 -20.31
CA PHE A 654 -38.08 13.33 -19.06
C PHE A 654 -38.00 14.83 -18.78
N GLY A 655 -37.76 15.64 -19.81
CA GLY A 655 -37.71 17.10 -19.70
C GLY A 655 -39.07 17.75 -19.45
N ALA A 656 -40.18 17.09 -19.82
CA ALA A 656 -41.53 17.56 -19.56
C ALA A 656 -41.91 17.53 -18.07
N LEU A 657 -41.21 16.73 -17.24
CA LEU A 657 -41.41 16.68 -15.79
C LEU A 657 -40.66 17.83 -15.09
N PRO A 658 -41.37 18.83 -14.50
CA PRO A 658 -40.73 19.99 -13.90
C PRO A 658 -39.74 19.63 -12.79
N GLY A 659 -38.54 20.20 -12.84
CA GLY A 659 -37.51 19.97 -11.82
C GLY A 659 -36.71 18.66 -11.94
N SER A 660 -36.98 17.85 -12.97
CA SER A 660 -36.23 16.62 -13.27
C SER A 660 -34.81 16.92 -13.76
N ARG A 661 -33.82 16.12 -13.34
CA ARG A 661 -32.39 16.35 -13.62
C ARG A 661 -31.63 15.04 -13.77
N LEU A 662 -30.71 14.99 -14.74
CA LEU A 662 -29.65 13.99 -14.79
C LEU A 662 -28.36 14.62 -14.26
N LEU A 663 -27.81 14.04 -13.19
CA LEU A 663 -26.50 14.36 -12.64
C LEU A 663 -25.53 13.22 -12.95
N GLN A 664 -24.57 13.49 -13.83
CA GLN A 664 -23.47 12.58 -14.12
C GLN A 664 -22.26 12.94 -13.27
N VAL A 665 -21.74 11.99 -12.51
CA VAL A 665 -20.58 12.16 -11.64
C VAL A 665 -19.44 11.33 -12.21
N GLY A 666 -18.35 11.96 -12.64
CA GLY A 666 -17.17 11.25 -13.17
C GLY A 666 -17.42 10.43 -14.44
N SER A 667 -18.52 10.63 -15.17
CA SER A 667 -18.84 9.85 -16.36
C SER A 667 -17.89 10.12 -17.52
N ALA A 668 -17.17 9.07 -17.93
CA ALA A 668 -16.23 9.09 -19.04
C ALA A 668 -16.96 9.11 -20.40
N ASN A 669 -17.52 10.27 -20.78
CA ASN A 669 -18.36 10.42 -21.97
C ASN A 669 -17.68 10.06 -23.31
N ARG A 670 -16.35 9.94 -23.34
CA ARG A 670 -15.56 9.54 -24.51
C ARG A 670 -14.63 8.37 -24.22
N GLY A 671 -14.98 7.55 -23.22
CA GLY A 671 -14.12 6.48 -22.71
C GLY A 671 -13.00 6.97 -21.80
N THR A 672 -12.22 6.03 -21.26
CA THR A 672 -11.19 6.30 -20.25
C THR A 672 -9.90 5.50 -20.50
N GLN A 673 -8.75 6.16 -20.31
CA GLN A 673 -7.44 5.50 -20.36
C GLN A 673 -7.26 4.49 -19.23
N ALA A 674 -8.06 4.57 -18.16
CA ALA A 674 -8.04 3.59 -17.09
C ALA A 674 -8.37 2.17 -17.60
N MET A 675 -9.32 2.02 -18.53
CA MET A 675 -9.65 0.70 -19.10
C MET A 675 -8.53 0.13 -19.98
N VAL A 676 -7.72 1.00 -20.60
CA VAL A 676 -6.49 0.57 -21.26
C VAL A 676 -5.51 0.00 -20.24
N GLN A 677 -5.31 0.69 -19.10
CA GLN A 677 -4.46 0.17 -18.02
C GLN A 677 -4.98 -1.14 -17.42
N VAL A 678 -6.30 -1.30 -17.31
CA VAL A 678 -6.96 -2.55 -16.87
C VAL A 678 -6.58 -3.69 -17.80
N LEU A 679 -6.74 -3.51 -19.12
CA LEU A 679 -6.43 -4.54 -20.12
C LEU A 679 -4.93 -4.88 -20.18
N LEU A 680 -4.05 -3.89 -19.96
CA LEU A 680 -2.60 -4.09 -19.85
C LEU A 680 -2.18 -4.72 -18.49
N GLY A 681 -3.10 -4.87 -17.53
CA GLY A 681 -2.80 -5.33 -16.17
C GLY A 681 -1.99 -4.34 -15.33
N ARG A 682 -2.01 -3.07 -15.71
CA ARG A 682 -1.30 -1.96 -15.06
C ARG A 682 -2.18 -1.19 -14.08
N ASP A 683 -3.49 -1.37 -14.19
CA ASP A 683 -4.44 -0.83 -13.23
C ASP A 683 -4.24 -1.46 -11.84
N ARG A 684 -4.35 -0.65 -10.79
CA ARG A 684 -4.08 -1.08 -9.41
C ARG A 684 -5.06 -2.12 -8.89
N LEU A 685 -6.34 -1.97 -9.23
CA LEU A 685 -7.36 -2.94 -8.83
C LEU A 685 -7.09 -4.28 -9.50
N VAL A 686 -6.71 -4.25 -10.77
CA VAL A 686 -6.33 -5.46 -11.53
C VAL A 686 -5.07 -6.10 -10.98
N GLN A 687 -4.04 -5.32 -10.62
CA GLN A 687 -2.83 -5.84 -9.98
C GLN A 687 -3.16 -6.52 -8.64
N MET A 688 -3.95 -5.86 -7.79
CA MET A 688 -4.40 -6.41 -6.51
C MET A 688 -5.20 -7.70 -6.71
N LEU A 689 -6.18 -7.72 -7.61
CA LEU A 689 -6.99 -8.91 -7.90
C LEU A 689 -6.15 -10.05 -8.46
N ALA A 690 -5.20 -9.76 -9.36
CA ALA A 690 -4.28 -10.75 -9.89
C ALA A 690 -3.44 -11.40 -8.78
N CYS A 691 -3.09 -10.66 -7.72
CA CYS A 691 -2.43 -11.22 -6.53
C CYS A 691 -3.38 -12.15 -5.77
N TRP A 692 -4.63 -11.75 -5.57
CA TRP A 692 -5.62 -12.50 -4.78
C TRP A 692 -6.01 -13.85 -5.40
N ILE A 693 -6.00 -13.94 -6.73
CA ILE A 693 -6.38 -15.16 -7.47
C ILE A 693 -5.17 -15.95 -7.97
N GLY A 694 -3.95 -15.47 -7.69
CA GLY A 694 -2.70 -15.93 -8.29
C GLY A 694 -2.37 -17.40 -8.01
N TRP A 695 -2.97 -18.00 -6.98
CA TRP A 695 -2.84 -19.43 -6.68
C TRP A 695 -3.59 -20.34 -7.66
N LYS A 696 -4.67 -19.85 -8.31
CA LYS A 696 -5.49 -20.62 -9.26
C LYS A 696 -5.34 -20.16 -10.71
N HIS A 697 -5.17 -18.84 -10.91
CA HIS A 697 -5.12 -18.24 -12.24
C HIS A 697 -3.85 -17.42 -12.41
N THR A 698 -3.12 -17.66 -13.50
CA THR A 698 -2.05 -16.77 -13.93
C THR A 698 -2.60 -15.40 -14.33
N ARG A 699 -1.78 -14.35 -14.24
CA ARG A 699 -2.16 -13.01 -14.73
C ARG A 699 -2.64 -13.03 -16.19
N ARG A 700 -2.06 -13.88 -17.02
CA ARG A 700 -2.48 -14.06 -18.42
C ARG A 700 -3.88 -14.65 -18.55
N GLN A 701 -4.21 -15.64 -17.73
CA GLN A 701 -5.56 -16.23 -17.67
C GLN A 701 -6.57 -15.20 -17.13
N PHE A 702 -6.23 -14.50 -16.04
CA PHE A 702 -7.09 -13.47 -15.47
C PHE A 702 -7.39 -12.34 -16.46
N LEU A 703 -6.37 -11.76 -17.07
CA LEU A 703 -6.55 -10.73 -18.10
C LEU A 703 -7.26 -11.29 -19.35
N GLY A 704 -7.11 -12.59 -19.61
CA GLY A 704 -7.89 -13.31 -20.62
C GLY A 704 -9.40 -13.28 -20.36
N PHE A 705 -9.84 -13.28 -19.10
CA PHE A 705 -11.26 -13.10 -18.77
C PHE A 705 -11.67 -11.63 -18.91
N VAL A 706 -10.88 -10.70 -18.38
CA VAL A 706 -11.19 -9.27 -18.39
C VAL A 706 -11.30 -8.72 -19.81
N ARG A 707 -10.44 -9.16 -20.74
CA ARG A 707 -10.51 -8.73 -22.14
C ARG A 707 -11.80 -9.11 -22.85
N ALA A 708 -12.53 -10.09 -22.33
CA ALA A 708 -13.75 -10.60 -22.91
C ALA A 708 -15.00 -9.89 -22.38
N PHE A 709 -14.86 -8.82 -21.57
CA PHE A 709 -15.99 -8.07 -21.00
C PHE A 709 -16.41 -6.91 -21.91
N PRO A 710 -17.56 -6.98 -22.61
CA PRO A 710 -17.98 -5.91 -23.50
C PRO A 710 -18.10 -4.54 -22.80
N GLY A 711 -18.53 -4.50 -21.54
CA GLY A 711 -18.60 -3.26 -20.77
C GLY A 711 -17.25 -2.58 -20.54
N VAL A 712 -16.16 -3.36 -20.45
CA VAL A 712 -14.79 -2.83 -20.37
C VAL A 712 -14.35 -2.27 -21.72
N LEU A 713 -14.69 -2.95 -22.82
CA LEU A 713 -14.35 -2.54 -24.18
C LEU A 713 -15.12 -1.28 -24.61
N ASP A 714 -16.41 -1.19 -24.28
CA ASP A 714 -17.25 0.00 -24.53
C ASP A 714 -16.73 1.27 -23.85
N MET A 715 -15.92 1.10 -22.80
CA MET A 715 -15.32 2.17 -22.01
C MET A 715 -13.93 2.59 -22.51
N LEU A 716 -13.43 1.99 -23.59
CA LEU A 716 -12.15 2.39 -24.20
C LEU A 716 -12.23 3.83 -24.77
N PRO A 717 -11.11 4.58 -24.75
CA PRO A 717 -11.07 5.93 -25.32
C PRO A 717 -11.48 5.94 -26.79
N GLN A 718 -12.46 6.78 -27.15
CA GLN A 718 -12.83 6.95 -28.55
C GLN A 718 -11.72 7.66 -29.34
N PRO A 719 -11.46 7.25 -30.59
CA PRO A 719 -10.46 7.90 -31.42
C PRO A 719 -10.79 9.38 -31.62
N GLN A 720 -9.80 10.25 -31.43
CA GLN A 720 -9.92 11.69 -31.71
C GLN A 720 -9.26 11.99 -33.05
N ALA A 721 -9.91 12.84 -33.86
CA ALA A 721 -9.32 13.30 -35.11
C ALA A 721 -8.02 14.08 -34.83
N GLY A 722 -6.87 13.51 -35.21
CA GLY A 722 -5.62 14.24 -35.38
C GLY A 722 -4.42 13.88 -34.49
N ALA A 723 -4.58 13.12 -33.39
CA ALA A 723 -3.45 12.56 -32.63
C ALA A 723 -3.95 11.68 -31.46
N GLY A 724 -3.96 10.37 -31.62
CA GLY A 724 -4.28 9.43 -30.54
C GLY A 724 -4.14 7.98 -31.04
N ILE A 725 -3.80 7.06 -30.13
CA ILE A 725 -3.83 5.63 -30.43
C ILE A 725 -5.30 5.22 -30.59
N ASP A 726 -5.63 4.58 -31.71
CA ASP A 726 -6.94 3.98 -31.91
C ASP A 726 -6.96 2.59 -31.24
N TYR A 727 -7.56 2.50 -30.06
CA TYR A 727 -7.65 1.24 -29.31
C TYR A 727 -8.65 0.24 -29.89
N PHE A 728 -9.42 0.63 -30.92
CA PHE A 728 -10.28 -0.29 -31.68
C PHE A 728 -9.55 -0.90 -32.88
N ASP A 729 -8.32 -0.46 -33.17
CA ASP A 729 -7.43 -1.08 -34.15
C ASP A 729 -6.57 -2.17 -33.47
N ALA A 730 -6.64 -3.40 -33.97
CA ALA A 730 -5.80 -4.51 -33.52
C ALA A 730 -4.30 -4.21 -33.70
N GLY A 731 -3.93 -3.43 -34.73
CA GLY A 731 -2.56 -3.00 -34.98
C GLY A 731 -1.96 -2.16 -33.85
N ALA A 732 -2.77 -1.32 -33.19
CA ALA A 732 -2.34 -0.52 -32.05
C ALA A 732 -1.93 -1.38 -30.85
N TRP A 733 -2.67 -2.46 -30.56
CA TRP A 733 -2.32 -3.39 -29.49
C TRP A 733 -1.04 -4.17 -29.80
N ALA A 734 -0.81 -4.54 -31.06
CA ALA A 734 0.45 -5.17 -31.47
C ALA A 734 1.67 -4.25 -31.24
N GLN A 735 1.53 -2.95 -31.53
CA GLN A 735 2.58 -1.96 -31.29
C GLN A 735 2.87 -1.78 -29.79
N LEU A 736 1.82 -1.74 -28.94
CA LEU A 736 1.99 -1.68 -27.49
C LEU A 736 2.72 -2.91 -26.95
N ALA A 737 2.39 -4.11 -27.44
CA ALA A 737 3.06 -5.34 -27.03
C ALA A 737 4.54 -5.35 -27.42
N ALA A 738 4.88 -4.85 -28.62
CA ALA A 738 6.26 -4.71 -29.07
C ALA A 738 7.04 -3.68 -28.24
N GLY A 739 6.43 -2.54 -27.91
CA GLY A 739 7.03 -1.51 -27.05
C GLY A 739 7.30 -2.02 -25.63
N ASP A 740 6.38 -2.80 -25.07
CA ASP A 740 6.56 -3.43 -23.76
C ASP A 740 7.75 -4.39 -23.73
N ALA A 741 7.89 -5.22 -24.78
CA ALA A 741 9.01 -6.15 -24.91
C ALA A 741 10.35 -5.41 -25.03
N GLN A 742 10.41 -4.29 -25.77
CA GLN A 742 11.62 -3.47 -25.89
C GLN A 742 12.01 -2.78 -24.58
N ALA A 743 11.03 -2.44 -23.74
CA ALA A 743 11.23 -1.77 -22.47
C ALA A 743 11.42 -2.73 -21.27
N ASP A 744 11.50 -4.03 -21.52
CA ASP A 744 11.59 -5.09 -20.50
C ASP A 744 10.48 -4.97 -19.42
N LEU A 745 9.28 -4.56 -19.85
CA LEU A 745 8.14 -4.43 -18.96
C LEU A 745 7.46 -5.79 -18.73
N PRO A 746 6.89 -6.04 -17.54
CA PRO A 746 6.25 -7.33 -17.23
C PRO A 746 5.12 -7.62 -18.21
N GLY A 747 5.26 -8.71 -18.97
CA GLY A 747 4.31 -9.17 -19.98
C GLY A 747 3.07 -9.88 -19.39
N GLY A 748 2.34 -10.58 -20.25
CA GLY A 748 1.24 -11.46 -19.84
C GLY A 748 -0.17 -10.92 -20.09
N TRP A 749 -0.32 -9.68 -20.56
CA TRP A 749 -1.60 -9.21 -21.10
C TRP A 749 -1.83 -9.74 -22.52
N GLN A 750 -3.08 -9.74 -22.96
CA GLN A 750 -3.50 -10.20 -24.28
C GLN A 750 -4.33 -9.12 -24.95
N ALA A 751 -4.14 -8.88 -26.25
CA ALA A 751 -4.97 -7.95 -26.99
C ALA A 751 -6.45 -8.36 -26.91
N PRO A 752 -7.38 -7.39 -26.87
CA PRO A 752 -8.81 -7.67 -27.07
C PRO A 752 -9.04 -8.43 -28.36
N GLU A 753 -10.04 -9.33 -28.35
CA GLU A 753 -10.48 -10.00 -29.57
C GLU A 753 -11.33 -9.02 -30.41
N ALA A 754 -11.23 -9.13 -31.74
CA ALA A 754 -11.90 -8.25 -32.70
C ALA A 754 -13.40 -8.47 -32.77
#